data_AF-A0A9F3QUF0-F1
#
_entry.id   AF-A0A9F3QUF0-F1
#
_cell.length_a   1.000
_cell.length_b   1.000
_cell.length_c   1.000
_cell.angle_alpha   90.00
_cell.angle_beta   90.00
_cell.angle_gamma   90.00
#
_symmetry.space_group_name_H-M   'P 1'
#
loop_
_entity.id
_entity.type
_entity.pdbx_description
1 polymer ?
#
loop_
_entity_poly.entity_id
_entity_poly.type
_entity_poly.pdbx_seq_one_letter_code
_entity_poly.pdbx_strand_id
1 'polypeptide(L)'
;MLLSLLLCVGIVSGFRPNHESGGISASDYTDTDITEMGALRAVAWYMERNPLSGRPPMAPGELENMKPLNATGLFKAYFQADVSPSRFTKAVQEIVTGNNLVEVYHLQDSSYFFYCEQISKSINQIRILSDSMLSSLSGEVNSADLEAARLSAGKAVHVTQKFYSNTNWVEMQNPNTYEYLVNPNSSVFPVAPSSKETCRDCKRAPSGPLLCDGNMLVKDMLTSGYKVSSSCRMKPPGKCGHGGKNDVSQNYPPTGGINKETSNPELSPHYFLHQEAAELAIEATKSFFVGEGFGLLSKVGDDIFKKVFNLDGYSLTFVIDTTGSMTEDIHQVKINCIQLLRNYSGSPDAPFNYILVPFNDPRVGPIIKTQSVDELESAISRLTATGGGDCPEMSMTGLKLALQESLPRSKIFVFTDAGAKDTHLKDEVEILIDSSKSTVNYVLTGYCARRKRRSTAEEGTRSYANIYEEVAVYSGGFYVHTTKSQLSQILGLMEMSLNAAPVKVVDTKVTASQFSFPVDDTLIDFTISVKASSAFTINVLPPSGSPLGSLDMLINTVNHKIVKISPIPERGSWTVTMSPINTYEIKVEGKSLLDFSYQIMQKQDDYVLPIQGRPVKGSNYTVSIKLMGNTAGMQLLRLVLSDPPESIALNQTFDAFGNLLAVASVFLHAPRTLLAVEGLSPGNFPFSRISGDPINTESVQILSLPDQNNTMAPGESLELSALVINDGAPTTFIFKVWDDLDLLRSYAPTESFLNTGENIILKAIFVASLLNDSFASSVVTFAAKSASAQNYLKFPISIVPETALEIDENPPEYKLREFYMSCKGNIQHEPDCARHTWHMLFLATDDQSAVTVRINTNPSGLSCTPREGDKKKVRCQYSSNCCTPFAEVLISDESGNTSTFTMDQRNPAPAPA
;
A
#
# COMPACT_ATOMS: atom_id res chain seq x y z
N MET A 1 37.11 14.10 23.48
CA MET A 1 37.07 12.63 23.61
C MET A 1 36.13 12.24 24.75
N LEU A 2 34.81 12.40 24.57
CA LEU A 2 33.76 11.86 25.48
C LEU A 2 32.35 12.10 24.87
N LEU A 3 32.19 11.87 23.57
CA LEU A 3 30.91 12.07 22.87
C LEU A 3 30.79 11.14 21.64
N SER A 4 30.85 9.82 21.83
CA SER A 4 30.69 8.86 20.71
C SER A 4 30.20 7.48 21.13
N LEU A 5 29.35 7.35 22.17
CA LEU A 5 28.92 6.03 22.67
C LEU A 5 27.41 5.92 22.96
N LEU A 6 26.59 6.67 22.22
CA LEU A 6 25.17 6.36 22.04
C LEU A 6 24.89 6.38 20.53
N LEU A 7 24.64 5.20 19.96
CA LEU A 7 23.89 4.93 18.71
C LEU A 7 24.33 3.57 18.13
N CYS A 8 24.15 2.51 18.92
CA CYS A 8 23.99 1.14 18.41
C CYS A 8 22.98 0.45 19.34
N VAL A 9 21.79 1.03 19.46
CA VAL A 9 20.65 0.35 20.09
C VAL A 9 20.00 -0.43 18.96
N GLY A 10 20.18 -1.75 18.93
CA GLY A 10 19.57 -2.60 17.91
C GLY A 10 18.05 -2.47 17.98
N ILE A 11 17.44 -2.13 16.85
CA ILE A 11 15.99 -1.98 16.75
C ILE A 11 15.41 -3.38 16.65
N VAL A 12 14.71 -3.84 17.69
CA VAL A 12 13.72 -4.91 17.57
C VAL A 12 12.37 -4.22 17.53
N SER A 13 11.88 -3.92 16.35
CA SER A 13 10.58 -3.31 16.18
C SER A 13 9.65 -4.30 15.50
N GLY A 14 8.54 -4.57 16.17
CA GLY A 14 7.36 -5.19 15.61
C GLY A 14 7.52 -6.57 15.01
N PHE A 15 6.40 -7.11 14.50
CA PHE A 15 6.51 -7.94 13.30
C PHE A 15 7.47 -7.24 12.34
N ARG A 16 8.44 -7.97 11.79
CA ARG A 16 9.38 -7.35 10.84
C ARG A 16 8.61 -6.77 9.66
N PRO A 17 9.11 -5.70 9.01
CA PRO A 17 8.39 -5.07 7.91
C PRO A 17 8.12 -6.05 6.75
N ASN A 18 9.10 -6.89 6.43
CA ASN A 18 9.04 -7.79 5.28
C ASN A 18 10.06 -8.95 5.36
N HIS A 19 9.94 -9.92 4.44
CA HIS A 19 10.81 -11.10 4.33
C HIS A 19 12.14 -10.78 3.64
N GLU A 20 12.18 -9.77 2.79
CA GLU A 20 13.34 -9.32 2.03
C GLU A 20 14.48 -8.81 2.91
N SER A 21 14.13 -8.31 4.10
CA SER A 21 15.10 -7.90 5.12
C SER A 21 15.84 -9.07 5.77
N GLY A 22 15.34 -10.31 5.60
CA GLY A 22 15.93 -11.53 6.15
C GLY A 22 15.94 -11.57 7.68
N GLY A 23 16.68 -12.53 8.24
CA GLY A 23 16.85 -12.69 9.69
C GLY A 23 15.68 -13.29 10.46
N ILE A 24 14.66 -13.79 9.74
CA ILE A 24 13.46 -14.45 10.27
C ILE A 24 13.18 -15.76 9.52
N SER A 25 12.32 -16.60 10.09
CA SER A 25 11.84 -17.81 9.42
C SER A 25 10.89 -17.44 8.28
N ALA A 26 10.85 -18.23 7.20
CA ALA A 26 9.83 -18.05 6.15
C ALA A 26 8.40 -18.26 6.67
N SER A 27 8.23 -18.94 7.80
CA SER A 27 6.96 -19.10 8.49
C SER A 27 6.59 -17.94 9.42
N ASP A 28 7.49 -16.97 9.63
CA ASP A 28 7.20 -15.80 10.45
C ASP A 28 6.33 -14.82 9.67
N TYR A 29 5.30 -14.27 10.33
CA TYR A 29 4.43 -13.26 9.78
C TYR A 29 5.09 -11.89 9.90
N THR A 30 5.13 -11.18 8.79
CA THR A 30 5.62 -9.80 8.67
C THR A 30 4.47 -8.81 8.64
N ASP A 31 4.76 -7.52 8.84
CA ASP A 31 3.77 -6.45 8.64
C ASP A 31 3.16 -6.51 7.22
N THR A 32 3.99 -6.84 6.23
CA THR A 32 3.55 -7.06 4.85
C THR A 32 2.54 -8.20 4.75
N ASP A 33 2.82 -9.37 5.34
CA ASP A 33 1.92 -10.53 5.30
C ASP A 33 0.57 -10.23 5.96
N ILE A 34 0.63 -9.61 7.15
CA ILE A 34 -0.56 -9.29 7.95
C ILE A 34 -1.41 -8.25 7.21
N THR A 35 -0.78 -7.23 6.63
CA THR A 35 -1.47 -6.17 5.88
C THR A 35 -2.08 -6.70 4.59
N GLU A 36 -1.33 -7.48 3.79
CA GLU A 36 -1.82 -8.05 2.54
C GLU A 36 -3.00 -9.01 2.79
N MET A 37 -2.89 -9.90 3.78
CA MET A 37 -3.96 -10.86 4.09
C MET A 37 -5.19 -10.18 4.71
N GLY A 38 -5.00 -9.20 5.61
CA GLY A 38 -6.10 -8.44 6.21
C GLY A 38 -6.89 -7.66 5.15
N ALA A 39 -6.21 -6.98 4.23
CA ALA A 39 -6.83 -6.30 3.10
C ALA A 39 -7.54 -7.29 2.15
N LEU A 40 -6.91 -8.43 1.86
CA LEU A 40 -7.49 -9.45 0.99
C LEU A 40 -8.78 -10.06 1.57
N ARG A 41 -8.81 -10.38 2.87
CA ARG A 41 -10.02 -10.83 3.56
C ARG A 41 -11.10 -9.75 3.59
N ALA A 42 -10.74 -8.49 3.80
CA ALA A 42 -11.67 -7.37 3.75
C ALA A 42 -12.34 -7.24 2.37
N VAL A 43 -11.57 -7.33 1.29
CA VAL A 43 -12.11 -7.30 -0.08
C VAL A 43 -12.94 -8.54 -0.40
N ALA A 44 -12.53 -9.73 0.05
CA ALA A 44 -13.34 -10.95 -0.12
C ALA A 44 -14.70 -10.82 0.59
N TRP A 45 -14.70 -10.34 1.83
CA TRP A 45 -15.91 -10.07 2.61
C TRP A 45 -16.84 -9.07 1.90
N TYR A 46 -16.26 -8.02 1.30
CA TYR A 46 -16.98 -7.00 0.53
C TYR A 46 -17.60 -7.60 -0.74
N MET A 47 -16.83 -8.37 -1.50
CA MET A 47 -17.25 -9.02 -2.74
C MET A 47 -18.40 -10.01 -2.55
N GLU A 48 -18.42 -10.76 -1.43
CA GLU A 48 -19.54 -11.66 -1.12
C GLU A 48 -20.89 -10.93 -0.96
N ARG A 49 -20.82 -9.72 -0.39
CA ARG A 49 -22.00 -8.88 -0.08
C ARG A 49 -22.39 -7.93 -1.20
N ASN A 50 -21.49 -7.72 -2.15
CA ASN A 50 -21.68 -6.84 -3.29
C ASN A 50 -21.46 -7.63 -4.59
N PRO A 51 -22.37 -8.53 -4.97
CA PRO A 51 -22.24 -9.29 -6.21
C PRO A 51 -22.31 -8.38 -7.44
N LEU A 52 -21.67 -8.81 -8.53
CA LEU A 52 -21.78 -8.13 -9.81
C LEU A 52 -23.25 -8.02 -10.27
N SER A 53 -23.58 -6.94 -10.97
CA SER A 53 -24.94 -6.71 -11.48
C SER A 53 -25.45 -7.91 -12.28
N GLY A 54 -26.67 -8.36 -11.96
CA GLY A 54 -27.29 -9.53 -12.59
C GLY A 54 -26.81 -10.89 -12.05
N ARG A 55 -25.93 -10.94 -11.04
CA ARG A 55 -25.49 -12.18 -10.39
C ARG A 55 -26.19 -12.42 -9.04
N PRO A 56 -26.40 -13.69 -8.64
CA PRO A 56 -26.93 -13.99 -7.31
C PRO A 56 -25.94 -13.59 -6.20
N PRO A 57 -26.43 -13.31 -4.98
CA PRO A 57 -25.57 -13.13 -3.81
C PRO A 57 -24.75 -14.40 -3.53
N MET A 58 -23.50 -14.21 -3.07
CA MET A 58 -22.63 -15.30 -2.64
C MET A 58 -22.92 -15.70 -1.20
N ALA A 59 -22.60 -16.93 -0.81
CA ALA A 59 -22.77 -17.35 0.57
C ALA A 59 -21.71 -16.66 1.47
N PRO A 60 -22.04 -16.27 2.72
CA PRO A 60 -21.06 -15.73 3.64
C PRO A 60 -19.88 -16.68 3.85
N GLY A 61 -18.66 -16.19 3.65
CA GLY A 61 -17.43 -16.95 3.77
C GLY A 61 -17.06 -17.81 2.56
N GLU A 62 -17.83 -17.78 1.46
CA GLU A 62 -17.54 -18.48 0.21
C GLU A 62 -16.21 -18.03 -0.42
N LEU A 63 -15.96 -16.72 -0.44
CA LEU A 63 -14.73 -16.12 -0.94
C LEU A 63 -13.70 -15.97 0.20
N GLU A 64 -14.13 -15.55 1.39
CA GLU A 64 -13.22 -15.25 2.51
C GLU A 64 -12.48 -16.50 3.01
N ASN A 65 -13.12 -17.68 2.97
CA ASN A 65 -12.53 -18.94 3.45
C ASN A 65 -11.94 -19.82 2.34
N MET A 66 -11.68 -19.26 1.15
CA MET A 66 -11.02 -19.98 0.07
C MET A 66 -9.66 -20.55 0.53
N LYS A 67 -9.31 -21.74 0.05
CA LYS A 67 -8.05 -22.42 0.37
C LYS A 67 -7.31 -22.85 -0.91
N PRO A 68 -6.18 -22.22 -1.25
CA PRO A 68 -5.63 -21.00 -0.64
C PRO A 68 -6.45 -19.75 -0.97
N LEU A 69 -6.48 -18.77 -0.06
CA LEU A 69 -6.97 -17.42 -0.34
C LEU A 69 -5.80 -16.60 -0.89
N ASN A 70 -5.87 -16.23 -2.17
CA ASN A 70 -4.94 -15.29 -2.80
C ASN A 70 -5.72 -14.38 -3.76
N ALA A 71 -5.13 -13.24 -4.11
CA ALA A 71 -5.81 -12.23 -4.93
C ALA A 71 -6.24 -12.77 -6.30
N THR A 72 -5.45 -13.63 -6.92
CA THR A 72 -5.79 -14.19 -8.24
C THR A 72 -6.99 -15.12 -8.18
N GLY A 73 -7.03 -16.03 -7.19
CA GLY A 73 -8.14 -16.92 -6.95
C GLY A 73 -9.42 -16.16 -6.61
N LEU A 74 -9.31 -15.15 -5.73
CA LEU A 74 -10.43 -14.30 -5.34
C LEU A 74 -11.06 -13.59 -6.54
N PHE A 75 -10.24 -12.89 -7.34
CA PHE A 75 -10.72 -12.14 -8.50
C PHE A 75 -11.32 -13.11 -9.54
N LYS A 76 -10.67 -14.26 -9.79
CA LYS A 76 -11.19 -15.27 -10.70
C LYS A 76 -12.55 -15.81 -10.24
N ALA A 77 -12.73 -16.08 -8.95
CA ALA A 77 -13.99 -16.56 -8.40
C ALA A 77 -15.10 -15.50 -8.48
N TYR A 78 -14.79 -14.25 -8.08
CA TYR A 78 -15.75 -13.16 -8.08
C TYR A 78 -16.21 -12.77 -9.49
N PHE A 79 -15.26 -12.56 -10.42
CA PHE A 79 -15.57 -12.21 -11.81
C PHE A 79 -16.00 -13.41 -12.66
N GLN A 80 -15.77 -14.65 -12.19
CA GLN A 80 -15.96 -15.89 -12.96
C GLN A 80 -15.21 -15.87 -14.30
N ALA A 81 -14.01 -15.28 -14.30
CA ALA A 81 -13.17 -15.09 -15.47
C ALA A 81 -11.73 -14.78 -15.10
N ASP A 82 -10.83 -14.86 -16.09
CA ASP A 82 -9.42 -14.55 -15.91
C ASP A 82 -9.18 -13.04 -15.90
N VAL A 83 -9.34 -12.44 -14.71
CA VAL A 83 -9.09 -11.02 -14.40
C VAL A 83 -7.84 -10.90 -13.52
N SER A 84 -6.88 -10.08 -13.94
CA SER A 84 -5.66 -9.84 -13.18
C SER A 84 -5.93 -9.04 -11.91
N PRO A 85 -5.46 -9.48 -10.73
CA PRO A 85 -5.58 -8.70 -9.50
C PRO A 85 -4.52 -7.60 -9.36
N SER A 86 -3.68 -7.37 -10.39
CA SER A 86 -2.53 -6.45 -10.33
C SER A 86 -2.90 -5.06 -9.80
N ARG A 87 -4.10 -4.60 -10.11
CA ARG A 87 -4.66 -3.32 -9.65
C ARG A 87 -4.82 -3.23 -8.15
N PHE A 88 -5.43 -4.26 -7.58
CA PHE A 88 -5.63 -4.44 -6.16
C PHE A 88 -4.29 -4.64 -5.46
N THR A 89 -3.42 -5.50 -6.01
CA THR A 89 -2.07 -5.74 -5.46
C THR A 89 -1.28 -4.44 -5.34
N LYS A 90 -1.31 -3.56 -6.35
CA LYS A 90 -0.59 -2.27 -6.27
C LYS A 90 -1.22 -1.29 -5.26
N ALA A 91 -2.54 -1.28 -5.11
CA ALA A 91 -3.20 -0.48 -4.07
C ALA A 91 -2.82 -0.97 -2.66
N VAL A 92 -2.78 -2.29 -2.45
CA VAL A 92 -2.33 -2.88 -1.18
C VAL A 92 -0.85 -2.62 -0.94
N GLN A 93 0.00 -2.62 -1.97
CA GLN A 93 1.42 -2.28 -1.84
C GLN A 93 1.62 -0.85 -1.30
N GLU A 94 0.78 0.13 -1.67
CA GLU A 94 0.84 1.47 -1.08
C GLU A 94 0.46 1.48 0.41
N ILE A 95 -0.50 0.64 0.83
CA ILE A 95 -0.85 0.44 2.25
C ILE A 95 0.34 -0.21 2.99
N VAL A 96 0.96 -1.24 2.41
CA VAL A 96 2.17 -1.87 2.94
C VAL A 96 3.32 -0.88 3.04
N THR A 97 3.50 0.01 2.05
CA THR A 97 4.48 1.09 2.13
C THR A 97 4.19 2.00 3.31
N GLY A 98 2.95 2.46 3.49
CA GLY A 98 2.56 3.27 4.65
C GLY A 98 2.88 2.60 5.99
N ASN A 99 2.63 1.29 6.08
CA ASN A 99 2.96 0.46 7.25
C ASN A 99 4.48 0.43 7.49
N ASN A 100 5.26 0.01 6.49
CA ASN A 100 6.71 -0.14 6.60
C ASN A 100 7.45 1.18 6.86
N LEU A 101 6.90 2.32 6.42
CA LEU A 101 7.51 3.63 6.68
C LEU A 101 7.48 4.01 8.18
N VAL A 102 6.59 3.42 8.98
CA VAL A 102 6.58 3.61 10.44
C VAL A 102 7.86 3.04 11.07
N GLU A 103 8.35 1.92 10.54
CA GLU A 103 9.58 1.25 10.98
C GLU A 103 10.86 2.06 10.72
N VAL A 104 10.79 3.16 9.97
CA VAL A 104 11.95 4.03 9.69
C VAL A 104 11.75 5.42 10.29
N TYR A 105 10.58 6.02 10.07
CA TYR A 105 10.37 7.43 10.40
C TYR A 105 9.82 7.67 11.80
N HIS A 106 9.31 6.64 12.48
CA HIS A 106 8.67 6.78 13.79
C HIS A 106 9.33 5.92 14.89
N LEU A 107 10.54 5.39 14.63
CA LEU A 107 11.28 4.50 15.54
C LEU A 107 11.44 4.99 16.99
N GLN A 108 11.44 6.31 17.19
CA GLN A 108 11.62 6.93 18.50
C GLN A 108 10.29 7.25 19.23
N ASP A 109 9.16 7.11 18.53
CA ASP A 109 7.83 7.41 19.05
C ASP A 109 7.10 6.11 19.47
N SER A 110 7.01 5.92 20.78
CA SER A 110 6.41 4.74 21.41
C SER A 110 4.91 4.61 21.12
N SER A 111 4.24 5.72 20.76
CA SER A 111 2.81 5.73 20.42
C SER A 111 2.51 4.90 19.18
N TYR A 112 3.47 4.67 18.29
CA TYR A 112 3.27 3.83 17.10
C TYR A 112 3.42 2.31 17.37
N PHE A 113 3.94 1.92 18.54
CA PHE A 113 4.32 0.53 18.81
C PHE A 113 3.72 -0.07 20.09
N PHE A 114 2.88 0.69 20.80
CA PHE A 114 2.33 0.30 22.11
C PHE A 114 3.40 0.07 23.19
N TYR A 115 4.58 0.70 23.09
CA TYR A 115 5.60 0.53 24.14
C TYR A 115 5.24 1.31 25.41
N CYS A 116 5.78 0.82 26.54
CA CYS A 116 5.85 1.55 27.80
C CYS A 116 4.49 1.97 28.38
N GLU A 117 3.49 1.13 28.18
CA GLU A 117 2.10 1.33 28.62
C GLU A 117 1.46 2.63 28.10
N GLN A 118 1.96 3.19 26.98
CA GLN A 118 1.34 4.31 26.27
C GLN A 118 0.10 3.89 25.46
N ILE A 119 -0.76 3.05 26.05
CA ILE A 119 -1.88 2.38 25.35
C ILE A 119 -2.90 3.39 24.85
N SER A 120 -3.30 4.36 25.69
CA SER A 120 -4.24 5.43 25.30
C SER A 120 -3.69 6.30 24.18
N LYS A 121 -2.40 6.67 24.23
CA LYS A 121 -1.71 7.40 23.16
C LYS A 121 -1.69 6.63 21.85
N SER A 122 -1.35 5.35 21.89
CA SER A 122 -1.33 4.50 20.70
C SER A 122 -2.72 4.34 20.09
N ILE A 123 -3.77 4.19 20.90
CA ILE A 123 -5.16 4.18 20.43
C ILE A 123 -5.53 5.52 19.80
N ASN A 124 -5.16 6.64 20.42
CA ASN A 124 -5.41 7.95 19.83
C ASN A 124 -4.64 8.15 18.51
N GLN A 125 -3.42 7.62 18.41
CA GLN A 125 -2.64 7.65 17.18
C GLN A 125 -3.33 6.88 16.04
N ILE A 126 -3.94 5.72 16.33
CA ILE A 126 -4.78 5.00 15.35
C ILE A 126 -5.93 5.89 14.88
N ARG A 127 -6.60 6.61 15.80
CA ARG A 127 -7.74 7.49 15.49
C ARG A 127 -7.31 8.69 14.64
N ILE A 128 -6.22 9.37 14.99
CA ILE A 128 -5.64 10.47 14.20
C ILE A 128 -5.32 10.02 12.77
N LEU A 129 -4.69 8.86 12.61
CA LEU A 129 -4.35 8.31 11.29
C LEU A 129 -5.60 7.89 10.50
N SER A 130 -6.63 7.39 11.20
CA SER A 130 -7.92 7.05 10.60
C SER A 130 -8.67 8.30 10.13
N ASP A 131 -8.71 9.35 10.93
CA ASP A 131 -9.35 10.61 10.58
C ASP A 131 -8.59 11.34 9.46
N SER A 132 -7.26 11.27 9.47
CA SER A 132 -6.42 11.73 8.35
C SER A 132 -6.77 10.98 7.05
N MET A 133 -6.86 9.65 7.09
CA MET A 133 -7.32 8.83 5.96
C MET A 133 -8.72 9.25 5.49
N LEU A 134 -9.69 9.39 6.41
CA LEU A 134 -11.07 9.76 6.07
C LEU A 134 -11.16 11.18 5.48
N SER A 135 -10.31 12.10 5.93
CA SER A 135 -10.26 13.47 5.40
C SER A 135 -9.87 13.50 3.92
N SER A 136 -8.86 12.70 3.52
CA SER A 136 -8.47 12.53 2.11
C SER A 136 -9.58 11.91 1.26
N LEU A 137 -10.52 11.19 1.87
CA LEU A 137 -11.60 10.50 1.17
C LEU A 137 -12.92 11.29 1.17
N SER A 138 -12.89 12.55 1.61
CA SER A 138 -14.07 13.41 1.64
C SER A 138 -14.29 14.12 0.30
N GLY A 139 -15.54 14.18 -0.17
CA GLY A 139 -15.88 14.86 -1.41
C GLY A 139 -15.46 14.10 -2.68
N GLU A 140 -14.94 14.83 -3.67
CA GLU A 140 -14.47 14.26 -4.93
C GLU A 140 -13.02 13.76 -4.80
N VAL A 141 -12.85 12.44 -4.82
CA VAL A 141 -11.57 11.78 -4.58
C VAL A 141 -10.81 11.54 -5.89
N ASN A 142 -9.61 12.12 -5.99
CA ASN A 142 -8.66 11.95 -7.09
C ASN A 142 -7.55 10.91 -6.75
N SER A 143 -6.53 10.76 -7.61
CA SER A 143 -5.46 9.78 -7.39
C SER A 143 -4.53 10.08 -6.21
N ALA A 144 -4.21 11.35 -5.98
CA ALA A 144 -3.35 11.78 -4.87
C ALA A 144 -4.04 11.56 -3.52
N ASP A 145 -5.35 11.84 -3.47
CA ASP A 145 -6.20 11.57 -2.30
C ASP A 145 -6.19 10.09 -1.91
N LEU A 146 -6.29 9.18 -2.91
CA LEU A 146 -6.22 7.73 -2.67
C LEU A 146 -4.85 7.29 -2.17
N GLU A 147 -3.77 7.86 -2.70
CA GLU A 147 -2.39 7.59 -2.24
C GLU A 147 -2.23 8.03 -0.78
N ALA A 148 -2.64 9.26 -0.44
CA ALA A 148 -2.62 9.79 0.92
C ALA A 148 -3.44 8.92 1.90
N ALA A 149 -4.64 8.50 1.48
CA ALA A 149 -5.51 7.63 2.26
C ALA A 149 -4.88 6.25 2.50
N ARG A 150 -4.29 5.62 1.48
CA ARG A 150 -3.63 4.30 1.62
C ARG A 150 -2.39 4.36 2.50
N LEU A 151 -1.57 5.40 2.38
CA LEU A 151 -0.41 5.60 3.26
C LEU A 151 -0.85 5.78 4.71
N SER A 152 -1.88 6.58 4.95
CA SER A 152 -2.44 6.82 6.30
C SER A 152 -3.08 5.55 6.88
N ALA A 153 -3.82 4.80 6.06
CA ALA A 153 -4.35 3.48 6.42
C ALA A 153 -3.24 2.52 6.82
N GLY A 154 -2.15 2.47 6.03
CA GLY A 154 -0.96 1.66 6.31
C GLY A 154 -0.35 1.95 7.68
N LYS A 155 -0.18 3.23 8.01
CA LYS A 155 0.28 3.66 9.33
C LYS A 155 -0.71 3.27 10.44
N ALA A 156 -2.02 3.45 10.23
CA ALA A 156 -3.03 3.12 11.23
C ALA A 156 -3.07 1.61 11.54
N VAL A 157 -3.02 0.77 10.48
CA VAL A 157 -3.00 -0.69 10.65
C VAL A 157 -1.68 -1.16 11.24
N HIS A 158 -0.54 -0.52 10.97
CA HIS A 158 0.72 -0.79 11.66
C HIS A 158 0.55 -0.72 13.17
N VAL A 159 0.08 0.43 13.68
CA VAL A 159 -0.11 0.62 15.13
C VAL A 159 -1.08 -0.43 15.67
N THR A 160 -2.20 -0.66 14.97
CA THR A 160 -3.19 -1.70 15.31
C THR A 160 -2.58 -3.10 15.41
N GLN A 161 -1.66 -3.46 14.51
CA GLN A 161 -0.99 -4.76 14.49
C GLN A 161 -0.02 -4.90 15.67
N LYS A 162 0.77 -3.85 15.98
CA LYS A 162 1.73 -3.88 17.10
C LYS A 162 1.07 -4.07 18.47
N PHE A 163 -0.22 -3.73 18.62
CA PHE A 163 -0.97 -4.05 19.84
C PHE A 163 -0.88 -5.55 20.19
N TYR A 164 -1.04 -6.44 19.21
CA TYR A 164 -1.09 -7.88 19.45
C TYR A 164 0.28 -8.49 19.69
N SER A 165 1.36 -7.88 19.18
CA SER A 165 2.72 -8.35 19.45
C SER A 165 3.29 -7.81 20.76
N ASN A 166 2.88 -6.60 21.18
CA ASN A 166 3.58 -5.82 22.21
C ASN A 166 2.81 -5.61 23.52
N THR A 167 1.55 -6.06 23.57
CA THR A 167 0.73 -6.09 24.79
C THR A 167 0.49 -7.51 25.29
N ASN A 168 -0.17 -7.66 26.44
CA ASN A 168 -0.57 -8.96 27.00
C ASN A 168 -1.91 -9.52 26.45
N TRP A 169 -2.46 -8.95 25.37
CA TRP A 169 -3.80 -9.34 24.88
C TRP A 169 -3.91 -10.83 24.54
N VAL A 170 -2.88 -11.38 23.91
CA VAL A 170 -2.81 -12.79 23.48
C VAL A 170 -2.62 -13.71 24.69
N GLU A 171 -1.81 -13.29 25.66
CA GLU A 171 -1.55 -14.02 26.92
C GLU A 171 -2.80 -14.14 27.80
N MET A 172 -3.73 -13.19 27.68
CA MET A 172 -5.05 -13.27 28.31
C MET A 172 -5.99 -14.28 27.65
N GLN A 173 -5.57 -14.93 26.56
CA GLN A 173 -6.34 -15.91 25.79
C GLN A 173 -7.66 -15.34 25.26
N ASN A 174 -7.66 -14.04 24.90
CA ASN A 174 -8.81 -13.43 24.26
C ASN A 174 -8.95 -14.01 22.84
N PRO A 175 -10.11 -14.62 22.50
CA PRO A 175 -10.31 -15.23 21.18
C PRO A 175 -10.60 -14.21 20.08
N ASN A 176 -10.92 -12.97 20.45
CA ASN A 176 -11.35 -11.91 19.54
C ASN A 176 -10.40 -10.71 19.57
N THR A 177 -10.51 -9.85 18.56
CA THR A 177 -9.81 -8.58 18.47
C THR A 177 -10.30 -7.59 19.54
N TYR A 178 -9.43 -6.66 19.95
CA TYR A 178 -9.82 -5.57 20.83
C TYR A 178 -10.48 -4.44 20.03
N GLU A 179 -11.81 -4.51 19.87
CA GLU A 179 -12.56 -3.60 18.99
C GLU A 179 -12.38 -2.11 19.35
N TYR A 180 -12.16 -1.78 20.63
CA TYR A 180 -11.97 -0.41 21.11
C TYR A 180 -10.77 0.32 20.47
N LEU A 181 -9.80 -0.43 19.91
CA LEU A 181 -8.69 0.13 19.14
C LEU A 181 -9.18 1.01 17.98
N VAL A 182 -10.28 0.61 17.33
CA VAL A 182 -10.80 1.23 16.11
C VAL A 182 -12.25 1.70 16.24
N ASN A 183 -12.96 1.29 17.30
CA ASN A 183 -14.32 1.71 17.60
C ASN A 183 -14.41 2.28 19.04
N PRO A 184 -14.42 3.61 19.22
CA PRO A 184 -14.46 4.23 20.55
C PRO A 184 -15.75 3.95 21.33
N ASN A 185 -16.79 3.41 20.70
CA ASN A 185 -18.03 3.05 21.37
C ASN A 185 -18.01 1.64 22.00
N SER A 186 -16.95 0.86 21.75
CA SER A 186 -16.80 -0.49 22.30
C SER A 186 -16.29 -0.46 23.73
N SER A 187 -16.35 -1.60 24.43
CA SER A 187 -15.90 -1.68 25.82
C SER A 187 -14.40 -1.48 25.96
N VAL A 188 -14.00 -0.54 26.80
CA VAL A 188 -12.59 -0.32 27.18
C VAL A 188 -12.12 -1.37 28.20
N PHE A 189 -10.88 -1.80 28.06
CA PHE A 189 -10.16 -2.68 28.98
C PHE A 189 -9.24 -1.85 29.89
N PRO A 190 -9.23 -2.07 31.21
CA PRO A 190 -8.40 -1.28 32.13
C PRO A 190 -6.90 -1.53 31.86
N VAL A 191 -6.09 -0.48 31.97
CA VAL A 191 -4.63 -0.54 31.84
C VAL A 191 -3.98 -0.66 33.21
N ALA A 192 -2.96 -1.50 33.36
CA ALA A 192 -2.28 -1.68 34.64
C ALA A 192 -1.55 -0.39 35.05
N PRO A 193 -1.79 0.19 36.24
CA PRO A 193 -1.09 1.40 36.68
C PRO A 193 0.41 1.14 36.84
N SER A 194 1.22 2.19 36.80
CA SER A 194 2.68 2.11 36.95
C SER A 194 3.15 1.42 38.25
N SER A 195 2.33 1.46 39.30
CA SER A 195 2.57 0.80 40.59
C SER A 195 2.22 -0.69 40.62
N LYS A 196 1.44 -1.19 39.66
CA LYS A 196 1.03 -2.59 39.59
C LYS A 196 2.13 -3.42 38.93
N GLU A 197 2.62 -4.43 39.64
CA GLU A 197 3.53 -5.43 39.07
C GLU A 197 2.80 -6.24 37.99
N THR A 198 3.39 -6.31 36.80
CA THR A 198 2.80 -6.99 35.63
C THR A 198 3.62 -8.17 35.15
N CYS A 199 4.91 -8.24 35.51
CA CYS A 199 5.80 -9.33 35.17
C CYS A 199 6.65 -9.83 36.34
N ARG A 200 7.06 -11.10 36.26
CA ARG A 200 8.16 -11.70 37.03
C ARG A 200 9.36 -12.04 36.13
N ASP A 201 10.51 -12.30 36.74
CA ASP A 201 11.72 -12.70 36.00
C ASP A 201 11.49 -13.95 35.15
N CYS A 202 11.90 -13.88 33.89
CA CYS A 202 11.95 -15.03 33.01
C CYS A 202 13.12 -15.96 33.39
N LYS A 203 12.93 -17.26 33.15
CA LYS A 203 13.95 -18.25 33.46
C LYS A 203 14.99 -18.29 32.36
N ARG A 204 16.28 -18.31 32.71
CA ARG A 204 17.33 -18.47 31.70
C ARG A 204 17.49 -19.95 31.33
N ALA A 205 17.33 -20.26 30.05
CA ALA A 205 17.57 -21.60 29.53
C ALA A 205 19.08 -21.94 29.57
N PRO A 206 19.45 -23.22 29.71
CA PRO A 206 20.85 -23.66 29.60
C PRO A 206 21.50 -23.29 28.26
N SER A 207 20.70 -23.20 27.19
CA SER A 207 21.13 -22.83 25.84
C SER A 207 21.30 -21.32 25.62
N GLY A 208 21.03 -20.47 26.62
CA GLY A 208 21.24 -19.02 26.53
C GLY A 208 19.99 -18.12 26.55
N PRO A 209 18.88 -18.43 25.83
CA PRO A 209 17.71 -17.54 25.74
C PRO A 209 16.88 -17.53 27.03
N LEU A 210 16.03 -16.50 27.17
CA LEU A 210 15.09 -16.39 28.28
C LEU A 210 13.77 -17.09 27.92
N LEU A 211 13.31 -17.95 28.82
CA LEU A 211 12.02 -18.63 28.77
C LEU A 211 11.03 -17.84 29.60
N CYS A 212 10.13 -17.14 28.92
CA CYS A 212 9.17 -16.23 29.53
C CYS A 212 7.76 -16.81 29.67
N ASP A 213 7.56 -18.10 29.41
CA ASP A 213 6.26 -18.73 29.61
C ASP A 213 5.77 -18.55 31.07
N GLY A 214 4.57 -17.98 31.18
CA GLY A 214 3.93 -17.64 32.44
C GLY A 214 4.61 -16.53 33.25
N ASN A 215 5.40 -15.63 32.65
CA ASN A 215 5.97 -14.47 33.36
C ASN A 215 4.91 -13.38 33.69
N MET A 216 3.76 -13.38 33.01
CA MET A 216 2.69 -12.40 33.21
C MET A 216 1.96 -12.59 34.54
N LEU A 217 1.80 -11.51 35.29
CA LEU A 217 1.12 -11.47 36.60
C LEU A 217 -0.32 -10.96 36.51
N VAL A 218 -0.65 -10.18 35.48
CA VAL A 218 -1.98 -9.60 35.26
C VAL A 218 -2.71 -10.30 34.12
N LYS A 219 -4.00 -10.59 34.32
CA LYS A 219 -4.88 -11.24 33.34
C LYS A 219 -6.20 -10.50 33.10
N ASP A 220 -6.43 -9.45 33.87
CA ASP A 220 -7.64 -8.62 33.90
C ASP A 220 -7.34 -7.15 33.59
N MET A 221 -6.09 -6.83 33.26
CA MET A 221 -5.64 -5.50 32.84
C MET A 221 -4.67 -5.59 31.66
N LEU A 222 -4.63 -4.57 30.81
CA LEU A 222 -3.65 -4.41 29.76
C LEU A 222 -2.30 -3.96 30.33
N THR A 223 -1.22 -4.52 29.81
CA THR A 223 0.16 -4.05 30.02
C THR A 223 0.92 -4.24 28.72
N SER A 224 2.04 -3.53 28.56
CA SER A 224 2.87 -3.63 27.37
C SER A 224 4.36 -3.64 27.67
N GLY A 225 5.15 -4.04 26.67
CA GLY A 225 6.60 -4.11 26.79
C GLY A 225 7.23 -2.73 26.87
N TYR A 226 8.12 -2.52 27.85
CA TYR A 226 8.94 -1.31 27.91
C TYR A 226 10.17 -1.43 27.02
N LYS A 227 10.35 -0.51 26.07
CA LYS A 227 11.50 -0.42 25.18
C LYS A 227 12.07 0.99 25.21
N VAL A 228 13.39 1.12 25.32
CA VAL A 228 14.04 2.43 25.43
C VAL A 228 13.97 3.18 24.09
N SER A 229 13.46 4.41 24.13
CA SER A 229 13.30 5.34 23.00
C SER A 229 13.30 6.80 23.51
N SER A 230 13.19 7.79 22.62
CA SER A 230 13.09 9.21 23.04
C SER A 230 11.86 9.48 23.92
N SER A 231 10.74 8.79 23.62
CA SER A 231 9.45 8.87 24.30
C SER A 231 9.32 7.88 25.47
N CYS A 232 10.26 6.94 25.62
CA CYS A 232 10.30 5.99 26.73
C CYS A 232 11.71 5.80 27.30
N ARG A 233 11.97 6.42 28.45
CA ARG A 233 13.34 6.52 29.00
C ARG A 233 13.79 5.33 29.82
N MET A 234 12.89 4.72 30.58
CA MET A 234 13.25 3.63 31.50
C MET A 234 12.07 2.69 31.77
N LYS A 235 12.40 1.45 32.13
CA LYS A 235 11.45 0.43 32.59
C LYS A 235 11.21 0.56 34.10
N PRO A 236 9.96 0.78 34.56
CA PRO A 236 9.64 0.80 35.98
C PRO A 236 9.82 -0.58 36.65
N PRO A 237 10.06 -0.62 37.98
CA PRO A 237 10.06 -1.88 38.74
C PRO A 237 8.73 -2.63 38.59
N GLY A 238 8.81 -3.97 38.51
CA GLY A 238 7.63 -4.83 38.36
C GLY A 238 7.04 -4.89 36.93
N LYS A 239 7.51 -4.06 36.00
CA LYS A 239 7.01 -4.01 34.62
C LYS A 239 7.81 -4.88 33.65
N CYS A 240 7.12 -5.39 32.64
CA CYS A 240 7.69 -6.22 31.58
C CYS A 240 8.61 -5.41 30.66
N GLY A 241 9.78 -5.97 30.32
CA GLY A 241 10.54 -5.46 29.18
C GLY A 241 9.80 -5.75 27.88
N HIS A 242 10.17 -5.10 26.79
CA HIS A 242 9.80 -5.58 25.47
C HIS A 242 10.49 -6.93 25.20
N GLY A 243 11.80 -6.99 25.46
CA GLY A 243 12.63 -8.19 25.38
C GLY A 243 13.23 -8.44 24.00
N GLY A 244 14.08 -9.46 23.90
CA GLY A 244 14.88 -9.81 22.73
C GLY A 244 16.37 -9.51 22.91
N LYS A 245 17.24 -10.20 22.17
CA LYS A 245 18.70 -10.12 22.34
C LYS A 245 19.30 -8.72 22.12
N ASN A 246 18.60 -7.86 21.39
CA ASN A 246 19.03 -6.49 21.09
C ASN A 246 18.32 -5.44 21.97
N ASP A 247 17.41 -5.85 22.86
CA ASP A 247 16.70 -4.94 23.76
C ASP A 247 17.35 -4.92 25.15
N VAL A 248 17.86 -3.75 25.54
CA VAL A 248 18.47 -3.53 26.85
C VAL A 248 17.48 -3.69 28.00
N SER A 249 16.18 -3.45 27.77
CA SER A 249 15.14 -3.56 28.79
C SER A 249 15.06 -4.98 29.38
N GLN A 250 15.44 -5.99 28.59
CA GLN A 250 15.45 -7.40 28.95
C GLN A 250 16.32 -7.71 30.17
N ASN A 251 17.37 -6.92 30.39
CA ASN A 251 18.37 -7.16 31.42
C ASN A 251 18.02 -6.52 32.76
N TYR A 252 16.96 -5.72 32.83
CA TYR A 252 16.53 -5.05 34.07
C TYR A 252 15.41 -5.86 34.73
N PRO A 253 15.45 -6.14 36.04
CA PRO A 253 14.37 -6.86 36.74
C PRO A 253 13.01 -6.15 36.63
N PRO A 254 11.89 -6.89 36.47
CA PRO A 254 11.82 -8.28 36.03
C PRO A 254 12.45 -8.49 34.65
N THR A 255 13.38 -9.43 34.55
CA THR A 255 14.16 -9.77 33.35
C THR A 255 13.33 -10.53 32.33
N GLY A 256 13.65 -10.37 31.04
CA GLY A 256 12.86 -10.91 29.93
C GLY A 256 11.97 -9.86 29.28
N GLY A 257 10.83 -10.29 28.77
CA GLY A 257 9.87 -9.37 28.16
C GLY A 257 8.61 -10.07 27.68
N ILE A 258 7.85 -9.39 26.82
CA ILE A 258 6.50 -9.80 26.39
C ILE A 258 6.33 -9.89 24.87
N ASN A 259 7.32 -9.47 24.06
CA ASN A 259 7.12 -9.38 22.61
C ASN A 259 6.95 -10.76 21.94
N LYS A 260 6.07 -10.78 20.92
CA LYS A 260 5.64 -11.96 20.13
C LYS A 260 5.93 -11.79 18.64
N GLU A 261 6.94 -10.99 18.34
CA GLU A 261 7.19 -10.42 17.01
C GLU A 261 7.75 -11.42 15.99
N THR A 262 8.41 -12.49 16.46
CA THR A 262 8.97 -13.55 15.62
C THR A 262 8.82 -14.90 16.31
N SER A 263 8.90 -16.02 15.57
CA SER A 263 9.02 -17.36 16.17
C SER A 263 10.41 -17.68 16.72
N ASN A 264 11.37 -16.74 16.66
CA ASN A 264 12.73 -16.94 17.15
C ASN A 264 12.84 -16.63 18.66
N PRO A 265 13.17 -17.61 19.53
CA PRO A 265 13.28 -17.41 20.98
C PRO A 265 14.39 -16.45 21.43
N GLU A 266 15.35 -16.12 20.57
CA GLU A 266 16.36 -15.08 20.89
C GLU A 266 15.85 -13.66 20.64
N LEU A 267 14.91 -13.48 19.72
CA LEU A 267 14.37 -12.17 19.33
C LEU A 267 13.08 -11.87 20.09
N SER A 268 12.28 -12.90 20.36
CA SER A 268 10.97 -12.76 20.99
C SER A 268 10.87 -13.67 22.23
N PRO A 269 10.76 -13.10 23.45
CA PRO A 269 10.60 -13.91 24.64
C PRO A 269 9.32 -14.75 24.64
N HIS A 270 8.27 -14.26 23.97
CA HIS A 270 6.98 -14.95 23.81
C HIS A 270 6.80 -15.50 22.38
N TYR A 271 7.88 -15.94 21.74
CA TYR A 271 7.89 -16.47 20.36
C TYR A 271 6.83 -17.54 20.06
N PHE A 272 6.42 -18.31 21.07
CA PHE A 272 5.43 -19.38 20.94
C PHE A 272 4.00 -18.87 20.69
N LEU A 273 3.73 -17.57 20.91
CA LEU A 273 2.45 -16.91 20.62
C LEU A 273 2.47 -16.11 19.31
N HIS A 274 3.56 -16.18 18.53
CA HIS A 274 3.73 -15.39 17.31
C HIS A 274 2.60 -15.61 16.30
N GLN A 275 2.23 -16.87 16.06
CA GLN A 275 1.15 -17.25 15.14
C GLN A 275 -0.19 -16.63 15.58
N GLU A 276 -0.54 -16.78 16.86
CA GLU A 276 -1.80 -16.31 17.43
C GLU A 276 -1.89 -14.78 17.42
N ALA A 277 -0.77 -14.10 17.72
CA ALA A 277 -0.66 -12.65 17.61
C ALA A 277 -0.88 -12.17 16.16
N ALA A 278 -0.27 -12.84 15.19
CA ALA A 278 -0.41 -12.50 13.77
C ALA A 278 -1.84 -12.75 13.27
N GLU A 279 -2.49 -13.84 13.67
CA GLU A 279 -3.89 -14.14 13.29
C GLU A 279 -4.87 -13.08 13.80
N LEU A 280 -4.71 -12.65 15.06
CA LEU A 280 -5.50 -11.55 15.62
C LEU A 280 -5.19 -10.21 14.94
N ALA A 281 -3.93 -9.96 14.58
CA ALA A 281 -3.53 -8.77 13.83
C ALA A 281 -4.12 -8.74 12.40
N ILE A 282 -4.22 -9.89 11.73
CA ILE A 282 -4.90 -10.04 10.43
C ILE A 282 -6.39 -9.71 10.58
N GLU A 283 -7.06 -10.28 11.60
CA GLU A 283 -8.49 -10.03 11.83
C GLU A 283 -8.77 -8.57 12.23
N ALA A 284 -7.87 -7.95 12.99
CA ALA A 284 -7.97 -6.53 13.34
C ALA A 284 -7.77 -5.64 12.11
N THR A 285 -6.82 -5.99 11.23
CA THR A 285 -6.59 -5.29 9.96
C THR A 285 -7.82 -5.40 9.04
N LYS A 286 -8.44 -6.59 8.95
CA LYS A 286 -9.71 -6.76 8.24
C LYS A 286 -10.82 -5.89 8.85
N SER A 287 -10.98 -5.93 10.18
CA SER A 287 -12.01 -5.17 10.90
C SER A 287 -11.82 -3.65 10.75
N PHE A 288 -10.59 -3.17 10.66
CA PHE A 288 -10.30 -1.77 10.34
C PHE A 288 -10.95 -1.35 9.00
N PHE A 289 -10.94 -2.22 7.99
CA PHE A 289 -11.51 -1.93 6.68
C PHE A 289 -13.02 -2.21 6.57
N VAL A 290 -13.51 -3.30 7.15
CA VAL A 290 -14.90 -3.78 6.92
C VAL A 290 -15.66 -4.11 8.21
N GLY A 291 -15.17 -3.69 9.37
CA GLY A 291 -15.87 -3.81 10.64
C GLY A 291 -17.26 -3.16 10.59
N GLU A 292 -18.27 -3.88 11.06
CA GLU A 292 -19.66 -3.47 10.95
C GLU A 292 -19.92 -2.21 11.78
N GLY A 293 -20.33 -1.11 11.14
CA GLY A 293 -20.63 0.17 11.80
C GLY A 293 -19.42 1.05 12.14
N PHE A 294 -18.19 0.54 12.04
CA PHE A 294 -16.98 1.31 12.39
C PHE A 294 -15.85 1.25 11.36
N GLY A 295 -15.72 0.19 10.57
CA GLY A 295 -14.65 0.04 9.58
C GLY A 295 -14.79 1.03 8.41
N LEU A 296 -13.71 1.19 7.64
CA LEU A 296 -13.62 2.12 6.50
C LEU A 296 -14.87 2.06 5.61
N LEU A 297 -15.30 0.88 5.18
CA LEU A 297 -16.48 0.68 4.33
C LEU A 297 -17.73 1.35 4.92
N SER A 298 -17.98 1.18 6.22
CA SER A 298 -19.14 1.77 6.91
C SER A 298 -19.06 3.31 6.97
N LYS A 299 -17.84 3.87 6.92
CA LYS A 299 -17.59 5.31 6.99
C LYS A 299 -17.69 6.02 5.64
N VAL A 300 -17.23 5.36 4.56
CA VAL A 300 -17.08 6.00 3.24
C VAL A 300 -18.06 5.48 2.19
N GLY A 301 -18.72 4.34 2.44
CA GLY A 301 -19.62 3.69 1.49
C GLY A 301 -18.91 2.95 0.35
N ASP A 302 -19.70 2.24 -0.46
CA ASP A 302 -19.19 1.29 -1.46
C ASP A 302 -18.32 1.95 -2.53
N ASP A 303 -18.72 3.12 -3.03
CA ASP A 303 -18.03 3.79 -4.14
C ASP A 303 -16.62 4.22 -3.77
N ILE A 304 -16.43 4.81 -2.59
CA ILE A 304 -15.10 5.21 -2.14
C ILE A 304 -14.27 3.98 -1.73
N PHE A 305 -14.89 2.98 -1.08
CA PHE A 305 -14.20 1.75 -0.72
C PHE A 305 -13.61 1.02 -1.93
N LYS A 306 -14.38 0.91 -3.02
CA LYS A 306 -13.89 0.36 -4.29
C LYS A 306 -12.74 1.17 -4.86
N LYS A 307 -12.75 2.51 -4.79
CA LYS A 307 -11.61 3.34 -5.23
C LYS A 307 -10.36 3.11 -4.38
N VAL A 308 -10.50 3.03 -3.05
CA VAL A 308 -9.37 2.77 -2.12
C VAL A 308 -8.67 1.46 -2.48
N PHE A 309 -9.42 0.37 -2.68
CA PHE A 309 -8.84 -0.93 -3.05
C PHE A 309 -8.67 -1.13 -4.57
N ASN A 310 -8.98 -0.11 -5.37
CA ASN A 310 -8.91 -0.12 -6.83
C ASN A 310 -9.73 -1.25 -7.49
N LEU A 311 -10.91 -1.52 -6.92
CA LEU A 311 -11.85 -2.60 -7.29
C LEU A 311 -12.83 -2.23 -8.39
N ASP A 312 -13.04 -0.93 -8.64
CA ASP A 312 -14.04 -0.49 -9.62
C ASP A 312 -13.78 -1.09 -11.01
N GLY A 313 -12.55 -1.47 -11.34
CA GLY A 313 -12.19 -1.81 -12.72
C GLY A 313 -11.79 -0.53 -13.45
N TYR A 314 -11.56 -0.58 -14.76
CA TYR A 314 -10.87 0.49 -15.50
C TYR A 314 -11.86 1.34 -16.28
N SER A 315 -11.49 2.60 -16.57
CA SER A 315 -12.22 3.40 -17.55
C SER A 315 -11.75 3.05 -18.96
N LEU A 316 -12.71 2.93 -19.88
CA LEU A 316 -12.43 2.99 -21.31
C LEU A 316 -12.72 4.41 -21.79
N THR A 317 -11.66 5.10 -22.20
CA THR A 317 -11.72 6.54 -22.51
C THR A 317 -11.38 6.78 -23.98
N PHE A 318 -12.27 7.48 -24.68
CA PHE A 318 -12.07 7.93 -26.05
C PHE A 318 -11.78 9.43 -26.08
N VAL A 319 -10.63 9.80 -26.62
CA VAL A 319 -10.25 11.19 -26.87
C VAL A 319 -10.30 11.42 -28.37
N ILE A 320 -11.32 12.11 -28.86
CA ILE A 320 -11.62 12.16 -30.30
C ILE A 320 -11.51 13.60 -30.80
N ASP A 321 -10.67 13.79 -31.81
CA ASP A 321 -10.58 15.01 -32.59
C ASP A 321 -11.88 15.25 -33.37
N THR A 322 -12.45 16.45 -33.22
CA THR A 322 -13.70 16.88 -33.85
C THR A 322 -13.51 18.05 -34.81
N THR A 323 -12.27 18.35 -35.20
CA THR A 323 -11.94 19.39 -36.19
C THR A 323 -12.48 19.02 -37.57
N GLY A 324 -12.57 20.02 -38.47
CA GLY A 324 -13.15 19.82 -39.80
C GLY A 324 -12.40 18.82 -40.68
N SER A 325 -11.08 18.65 -40.49
CA SER A 325 -10.26 17.69 -41.26
C SER A 325 -10.66 16.23 -41.01
N MET A 326 -11.14 15.93 -39.79
CA MET A 326 -11.66 14.62 -39.40
C MET A 326 -12.98 14.21 -40.08
N THR A 327 -13.58 15.03 -40.94
CA THR A 327 -14.92 14.77 -41.54
C THR A 327 -15.04 13.40 -42.21
N GLU A 328 -14.01 12.96 -42.92
CA GLU A 328 -14.01 11.65 -43.58
C GLU A 328 -13.63 10.49 -42.64
N ASP A 329 -12.92 10.77 -41.55
CA ASP A 329 -12.36 9.78 -40.62
C ASP A 329 -13.31 9.49 -39.45
N ILE A 330 -14.00 10.52 -38.95
CA ILE A 330 -14.82 10.46 -37.73
C ILE A 330 -15.93 9.41 -37.84
N HIS A 331 -16.46 9.16 -39.04
CA HIS A 331 -17.46 8.11 -39.26
C HIS A 331 -16.92 6.71 -38.96
N GLN A 332 -15.70 6.39 -39.38
CA GLN A 332 -15.06 5.10 -39.09
C GLN A 332 -14.62 5.00 -37.63
N VAL A 333 -14.12 6.10 -37.05
CA VAL A 333 -13.81 6.15 -35.61
C VAL A 333 -15.04 5.80 -34.78
N LYS A 334 -16.21 6.39 -35.09
CA LYS A 334 -17.47 6.06 -34.42
C LYS A 334 -17.81 4.57 -34.52
N ILE A 335 -17.76 3.99 -35.73
CA ILE A 335 -18.06 2.57 -35.94
C ILE A 335 -17.16 1.69 -35.06
N ASN A 336 -15.85 1.92 -35.09
CA ASN A 336 -14.90 1.12 -34.31
C ASN A 336 -15.11 1.26 -32.81
N CYS A 337 -15.30 2.49 -32.31
CA CYS A 337 -15.56 2.74 -30.89
C CYS A 337 -16.85 2.04 -30.44
N ILE A 338 -17.94 2.18 -31.20
CA ILE A 338 -19.23 1.57 -30.88
C ILE A 338 -19.15 0.03 -30.93
N GLN A 339 -18.48 -0.52 -31.95
CA GLN A 339 -18.30 -1.96 -32.07
C GLN A 339 -17.45 -2.52 -30.92
N LEU A 340 -16.39 -1.83 -30.50
CA LEU A 340 -15.60 -2.20 -29.32
C LEU A 340 -16.46 -2.23 -28.05
N LEU A 341 -17.27 -1.19 -27.83
CA LEU A 341 -18.17 -1.10 -26.67
C LEU A 341 -19.14 -2.28 -26.63
N ARG A 342 -19.74 -2.63 -27.77
CA ARG A 342 -20.70 -3.74 -27.87
C ARG A 342 -20.05 -5.11 -27.75
N ASN A 343 -18.84 -5.30 -28.27
CA ASN A 343 -18.11 -6.58 -28.15
C ASN A 343 -17.72 -6.88 -26.69
N TYR A 344 -17.44 -5.86 -25.89
CA TYR A 344 -17.05 -6.02 -24.49
C TYR A 344 -18.21 -5.79 -23.51
N SER A 345 -19.35 -5.31 -23.99
CA SER A 345 -20.59 -5.17 -23.21
C SER A 345 -20.98 -6.52 -22.61
N GLY A 346 -20.87 -6.63 -21.28
CA GLY A 346 -21.22 -7.85 -20.55
C GLY A 346 -20.17 -8.97 -20.60
N SER A 347 -18.99 -8.71 -21.19
CA SER A 347 -17.85 -9.61 -21.04
C SER A 347 -17.21 -9.42 -19.66
N PRO A 348 -16.48 -10.42 -19.13
CA PRO A 348 -15.72 -10.23 -17.90
C PRO A 348 -14.56 -9.23 -18.03
N ASP A 349 -14.19 -8.89 -19.26
CA ASP A 349 -13.17 -7.90 -19.58
C ASP A 349 -13.80 -6.48 -19.70
N ALA A 350 -15.10 -6.31 -19.42
CA ALA A 350 -15.80 -5.04 -19.55
C ALA A 350 -15.18 -3.94 -18.66
N PRO A 351 -15.00 -2.71 -19.19
CA PRO A 351 -14.66 -1.54 -18.37
C PRO A 351 -15.72 -1.25 -17.31
N PHE A 352 -15.32 -0.61 -16.23
CA PHE A 352 -16.24 -0.15 -15.18
C PHE A 352 -17.17 0.96 -15.67
N ASN A 353 -16.57 1.93 -16.34
CA ASN A 353 -17.22 3.10 -16.87
C ASN A 353 -16.52 3.54 -18.15
N TYR A 354 -17.18 4.47 -18.83
CA TYR A 354 -16.76 4.94 -20.13
C TYR A 354 -16.72 6.45 -20.15
N ILE A 355 -15.69 6.99 -20.81
CA ILE A 355 -15.45 8.43 -20.88
C ILE A 355 -15.24 8.83 -22.34
N LEU A 356 -15.86 9.93 -22.75
CA LEU A 356 -15.66 10.57 -24.04
C LEU A 356 -15.18 12.00 -23.83
N VAL A 357 -14.00 12.31 -24.38
CA VAL A 357 -13.40 13.65 -24.39
C VAL A 357 -13.27 14.10 -25.85
N PRO A 358 -14.27 14.80 -26.40
CA PRO A 358 -14.12 15.43 -27.71
C PRO A 358 -13.16 16.62 -27.57
N PHE A 359 -12.25 16.80 -28.52
CA PHE A 359 -11.42 18.00 -28.57
C PHE A 359 -11.45 18.64 -29.96
N ASN A 360 -11.22 19.95 -29.98
CA ASN A 360 -11.20 20.81 -31.14
C ASN A 360 -10.21 21.96 -30.86
N ASP A 361 -10.06 22.91 -31.79
CA ASP A 361 -9.29 24.13 -31.59
C ASP A 361 -10.21 25.36 -31.71
N PRO A 362 -10.32 26.21 -30.67
CA PRO A 362 -9.53 26.24 -29.42
C PRO A 362 -10.17 25.54 -28.21
N ARG A 363 -11.22 24.71 -28.39
CA ARG A 363 -12.03 24.19 -27.27
C ARG A 363 -11.91 22.68 -27.08
N VAL A 364 -11.88 22.25 -25.83
CA VAL A 364 -11.95 20.84 -25.43
C VAL A 364 -13.24 20.59 -24.63
N GLY A 365 -13.89 19.44 -24.85
CA GLY A 365 -15.13 19.04 -24.21
C GLY A 365 -16.41 19.44 -24.96
N PRO A 366 -17.59 19.24 -24.36
CA PRO A 366 -17.82 18.77 -22.99
C PRO A 366 -17.46 17.28 -22.79
N ILE A 367 -17.03 16.93 -21.58
CA ILE A 367 -16.71 15.55 -21.18
C ILE A 367 -18.01 14.80 -20.89
N ILE A 368 -18.07 13.54 -21.31
CA ILE A 368 -19.18 12.63 -21.00
C ILE A 368 -18.61 11.44 -20.24
N LYS A 369 -19.18 11.12 -19.09
CA LYS A 369 -18.77 10.02 -18.20
C LYS A 369 -20.02 9.23 -17.82
N THR A 370 -20.05 7.94 -18.10
CA THR A 370 -21.22 7.09 -17.86
C THR A 370 -20.82 5.63 -17.65
N GLN A 371 -21.65 4.85 -16.96
CA GLN A 371 -21.54 3.39 -16.88
C GLN A 371 -22.41 2.68 -17.93
N SER A 372 -23.25 3.43 -18.66
CA SER A 372 -24.13 2.89 -19.68
C SER A 372 -23.47 2.89 -21.06
N VAL A 373 -23.32 1.68 -21.62
CA VAL A 373 -22.88 1.50 -23.02
C VAL A 373 -23.80 2.26 -23.99
N ASP A 374 -25.10 2.25 -23.75
CA ASP A 374 -26.10 2.90 -24.62
C ASP A 374 -25.96 4.44 -24.60
N GLU A 375 -25.68 5.02 -23.44
CA GLU A 375 -25.47 6.46 -23.30
C GLU A 375 -24.18 6.91 -24.00
N LEU A 376 -23.08 6.15 -23.83
CA LEU A 376 -21.83 6.47 -24.50
C LEU A 376 -21.92 6.28 -26.02
N GLU A 377 -22.56 5.21 -26.49
CA GLU A 377 -22.83 5.00 -27.92
C GLU A 377 -23.61 6.17 -28.51
N SER A 378 -24.65 6.63 -27.80
CA SER A 378 -25.44 7.79 -28.22
C SER A 378 -24.60 9.06 -28.27
N ALA A 379 -23.68 9.25 -27.32
CA ALA A 379 -22.75 10.37 -27.29
C ALA A 379 -21.76 10.34 -28.47
N ILE A 380 -21.13 9.20 -28.73
CA ILE A 380 -20.21 9.00 -29.86
C ILE A 380 -20.93 9.23 -31.19
N SER A 381 -22.15 8.70 -31.33
CA SER A 381 -22.96 8.85 -32.55
C SER A 381 -23.26 10.31 -32.89
N ARG A 382 -23.38 11.19 -31.88
CA ARG A 382 -23.64 12.63 -32.05
C ARG A 382 -22.42 13.47 -32.43
N LEU A 383 -21.20 12.94 -32.37
CA LEU A 383 -20.00 13.74 -32.70
C LEU A 383 -20.04 14.26 -34.14
N THR A 384 -19.65 15.50 -34.37
CA THR A 384 -19.57 16.08 -35.72
C THR A 384 -18.22 16.73 -35.92
N ALA A 385 -17.56 16.42 -37.03
CA ALA A 385 -16.30 17.04 -37.41
C ALA A 385 -16.56 18.40 -38.07
N THR A 386 -16.23 19.48 -37.38
CA THR A 386 -16.45 20.86 -37.87
C THR A 386 -15.45 21.80 -37.22
N GLY A 387 -15.23 22.97 -37.84
CA GLY A 387 -14.31 23.96 -37.29
C GLY A 387 -12.85 23.50 -37.42
N GLY A 388 -12.03 23.83 -36.41
CA GLY A 388 -10.57 23.79 -36.53
C GLY A 388 -10.07 25.07 -37.19
N GLY A 389 -9.17 25.78 -36.51
CA GLY A 389 -8.55 26.99 -37.03
C GLY A 389 -7.35 26.65 -37.91
N ASP A 390 -6.23 26.41 -37.25
CA ASP A 390 -4.97 26.01 -37.87
C ASP A 390 -4.45 24.72 -37.25
N CYS A 391 -3.90 23.83 -38.08
CA CYS A 391 -3.09 22.73 -37.56
C CYS A 391 -1.71 23.26 -37.13
N PRO A 392 -1.17 22.89 -35.94
CA PRO A 392 -1.53 21.78 -35.02
C PRO A 392 -2.74 22.01 -34.06
N GLU A 393 -3.26 20.95 -33.44
CA GLU A 393 -4.50 20.93 -32.60
C GLU A 393 -4.23 20.74 -31.08
N MET A 394 -5.21 20.98 -30.20
CA MET A 394 -5.09 20.92 -28.72
C MET A 394 -5.19 19.51 -28.11
N SER A 395 -4.47 18.54 -28.67
CA SER A 395 -4.61 17.13 -28.29
C SER A 395 -4.03 16.78 -26.92
N MET A 396 -2.97 17.46 -26.44
CA MET A 396 -2.39 17.15 -25.11
C MET A 396 -3.30 17.62 -23.97
N THR A 397 -4.00 18.74 -24.15
CA THR A 397 -5.01 19.23 -23.21
C THR A 397 -6.18 18.24 -23.11
N GLY A 398 -6.64 17.70 -24.26
CA GLY A 398 -7.64 16.64 -24.29
C GLY A 398 -7.19 15.38 -23.55
N LEU A 399 -5.94 14.95 -23.76
CA LEU A 399 -5.38 13.80 -23.06
C LEU A 399 -5.21 14.06 -21.55
N LYS A 400 -4.75 15.26 -21.16
CA LYS A 400 -4.61 15.63 -19.75
C LYS A 400 -5.95 15.50 -19.02
N LEU A 401 -7.02 16.08 -19.58
CA LEU A 401 -8.38 15.95 -19.02
C LEU A 401 -8.83 14.50 -18.97
N ALA A 402 -8.56 13.70 -20.01
CA ALA A 402 -8.87 12.29 -20.02
C ALA A 402 -8.17 11.53 -18.88
N LEU A 403 -6.90 11.80 -18.61
CA LEU A 403 -6.14 11.17 -17.52
C LEU A 403 -6.67 11.57 -16.13
N GLN A 404 -7.11 12.82 -15.97
CA GLN A 404 -7.69 13.32 -14.71
C GLN A 404 -9.06 12.70 -14.42
N GLU A 405 -9.88 12.49 -15.45
CA GLU A 405 -11.24 11.97 -15.30
C GLU A 405 -11.32 10.44 -15.24
N SER A 406 -10.32 9.77 -15.79
CA SER A 406 -10.25 8.31 -15.86
C SER A 406 -9.86 7.70 -14.51
N LEU A 407 -10.38 6.52 -14.23
CA LEU A 407 -9.90 5.72 -13.11
C LEU A 407 -8.42 5.33 -13.31
N PRO A 408 -7.68 5.00 -12.25
CA PRO A 408 -6.33 4.45 -12.41
C PRO A 408 -6.31 3.23 -13.34
N ARG A 409 -5.23 3.10 -14.12
CA ARG A 409 -4.95 2.01 -15.07
C ARG A 409 -5.97 1.89 -16.20
N SER A 410 -6.49 3.03 -16.63
CA SER A 410 -7.48 3.12 -17.71
C SER A 410 -6.87 2.92 -19.09
N LYS A 411 -7.74 2.58 -20.04
CA LYS A 411 -7.40 2.40 -21.45
C LYS A 411 -7.87 3.63 -22.21
N ILE A 412 -6.93 4.47 -22.63
CA ILE A 412 -7.21 5.72 -23.31
C ILE A 412 -6.86 5.57 -24.78
N PHE A 413 -7.80 5.86 -25.68
CA PHE A 413 -7.60 5.86 -27.13
C PHE A 413 -7.76 7.26 -27.68
N VAL A 414 -6.70 7.79 -28.27
CA VAL A 414 -6.65 9.12 -28.87
C VAL A 414 -6.70 8.99 -30.39
N PHE A 415 -7.71 9.61 -31.01
CA PHE A 415 -7.92 9.65 -32.46
C PHE A 415 -7.74 11.08 -32.98
N THR A 416 -6.83 11.29 -33.93
CA THR A 416 -6.58 12.60 -34.55
C THR A 416 -5.92 12.45 -35.92
N ASP A 417 -6.06 13.45 -36.79
CA ASP A 417 -5.35 13.54 -38.07
C ASP A 417 -4.29 14.66 -38.09
N ALA A 418 -3.96 15.22 -36.91
CA ALA A 418 -3.12 16.40 -36.77
C ALA A 418 -2.02 16.28 -35.69
N GLY A 419 -1.00 17.15 -35.78
CA GLY A 419 0.01 17.29 -34.73
C GLY A 419 -0.53 17.99 -33.47
N ALA A 420 0.21 17.95 -32.36
CA ALA A 420 -0.15 18.64 -31.11
C ALA A 420 0.38 20.08 -31.07
N LYS A 421 -0.47 21.05 -30.71
CA LYS A 421 -0.16 22.49 -30.53
C LYS A 421 0.43 22.78 -29.16
N ASP A 422 0.03 21.99 -28.18
CA ASP A 422 0.26 22.12 -26.74
C ASP A 422 1.34 21.17 -26.21
N THR A 423 2.41 20.97 -26.98
CA THR A 423 3.50 20.01 -26.65
C THR A 423 4.23 20.29 -25.34
N HIS A 424 4.09 21.49 -24.77
CA HIS A 424 4.71 21.86 -23.50
C HIS A 424 4.09 21.11 -22.30
N LEU A 425 2.88 20.56 -22.45
CA LEU A 425 2.20 19.77 -21.42
C LEU A 425 2.70 18.32 -21.31
N LYS A 426 3.64 17.91 -22.16
CA LYS A 426 4.13 16.53 -22.21
C LYS A 426 4.57 16.01 -20.84
N ASP A 427 5.38 16.79 -20.11
CA ASP A 427 5.92 16.37 -18.82
C ASP A 427 4.79 16.19 -17.78
N GLU A 428 3.79 17.06 -17.79
CA GLU A 428 2.61 16.93 -16.91
C GLU A 428 1.79 15.68 -17.27
N VAL A 429 1.62 15.41 -18.56
CA VAL A 429 0.96 14.20 -19.07
C VAL A 429 1.75 12.95 -18.67
N GLU A 430 3.08 12.95 -18.75
CA GLU A 430 3.93 11.84 -18.31
C GLU A 430 3.83 11.58 -16.80
N ILE A 431 3.77 12.64 -15.98
CA ILE A 431 3.53 12.52 -14.53
C ILE A 431 2.12 11.95 -14.26
N LEU A 432 1.10 12.38 -14.99
CA LEU A 432 -0.27 11.84 -14.88
C LEU A 432 -0.36 10.37 -15.34
N ILE A 433 0.41 9.99 -16.37
CA ILE A 433 0.55 8.59 -16.79
C ILE A 433 1.27 7.79 -15.70
N ASP A 434 2.35 8.32 -15.11
CA ASP A 434 3.08 7.64 -14.03
C ASP A 434 2.24 7.45 -12.77
N SER A 435 1.40 8.41 -12.42
CA SER A 435 0.53 8.33 -11.24
C SER A 435 -0.70 7.45 -11.49
N SER A 436 -1.43 7.69 -12.59
CA SER A 436 -2.61 6.88 -12.92
C SER A 436 -2.26 5.47 -13.39
N LYS A 437 -1.05 5.26 -13.93
CA LYS A 437 -0.62 4.03 -14.62
C LYS A 437 -1.53 3.65 -15.79
N SER A 438 -2.19 4.63 -16.39
CA SER A 438 -3.07 4.44 -17.56
C SER A 438 -2.25 4.27 -18.84
N THR A 439 -2.71 3.42 -19.75
CA THR A 439 -2.08 3.22 -21.05
C THR A 439 -2.74 4.12 -22.09
N VAL A 440 -1.94 4.88 -22.83
CA VAL A 440 -2.41 5.81 -23.87
C VAL A 440 -2.07 5.25 -25.25
N ASN A 441 -3.11 4.97 -26.03
CA ASN A 441 -3.00 4.43 -27.38
C ASN A 441 -3.35 5.51 -28.40
N TYR A 442 -2.50 5.70 -29.40
CA TYR A 442 -2.67 6.72 -30.43
C TYR A 442 -2.98 6.10 -31.79
N VAL A 443 -4.00 6.64 -32.44
CA VAL A 443 -4.43 6.29 -33.79
C VAL A 443 -4.46 7.56 -34.64
N LEU A 444 -3.52 7.64 -35.58
CA LEU A 444 -3.40 8.77 -36.49
C LEU A 444 -3.77 8.39 -37.93
N THR A 445 -4.53 9.25 -38.62
CA THR A 445 -4.76 9.18 -40.07
C THR A 445 -4.01 10.26 -40.86
N GLY A 446 -3.42 11.22 -40.16
CA GLY A 446 -2.61 12.31 -40.70
C GLY A 446 -1.67 12.89 -39.65
N TYR A 447 -0.73 13.74 -40.08
CA TYR A 447 0.17 14.46 -39.17
C TYR A 447 0.69 15.75 -39.81
N CYS A 448 0.30 16.91 -39.25
CA CYS A 448 0.78 18.22 -39.68
C CYS A 448 1.56 18.91 -38.54
N ALA A 449 2.85 19.19 -38.80
CA ALA A 449 3.73 19.93 -37.89
C ALA A 449 4.82 20.69 -38.66
N ARG A 450 5.26 21.85 -38.15
CA ARG A 450 6.47 22.55 -38.66
C ARG A 450 7.69 21.67 -38.39
N ARG A 451 8.47 21.31 -39.42
CA ARG A 451 9.74 20.57 -39.26
C ARG A 451 10.66 21.30 -38.27
N LYS A 452 10.77 20.83 -37.02
CA LYS A 452 11.93 21.15 -36.19
C LYS A 452 13.15 20.49 -36.84
N ARG A 453 14.25 21.24 -36.97
CA ARG A 453 15.55 20.70 -37.38
C ARG A 453 15.83 19.47 -36.49
N ARG A 454 16.13 18.32 -37.10
CA ARG A 454 16.66 17.14 -36.39
C ARG A 454 17.82 17.64 -35.52
N SER A 455 17.65 17.67 -34.20
CA SER A 455 18.80 17.67 -33.30
C SER A 455 19.52 16.35 -33.56
N THR A 456 20.83 16.43 -33.78
CA THR A 456 21.69 15.25 -33.81
C THR A 456 21.42 14.43 -32.56
N ALA A 457 20.87 13.22 -32.75
CA ALA A 457 20.61 12.30 -31.66
C ALA A 457 21.95 11.98 -30.97
N GLU A 458 21.99 12.10 -29.65
CA GLU A 458 23.01 11.43 -28.86
C GLU A 458 22.86 9.92 -29.10
N GLU A 459 23.99 9.24 -29.33
CA GLU A 459 24.04 7.79 -29.51
C GLU A 459 23.37 7.07 -28.33
N GLY A 460 22.30 6.32 -28.61
CA GLY A 460 21.58 5.52 -27.61
C GLY A 460 20.11 5.90 -27.39
N THR A 461 19.65 7.08 -27.84
CA THR A 461 18.24 7.50 -27.66
C THR A 461 17.34 6.94 -28.77
N ARG A 462 16.23 6.27 -28.41
CA ARG A 462 15.21 5.79 -29.37
C ARG A 462 14.68 6.96 -30.18
N SER A 463 14.79 6.91 -31.52
CA SER A 463 14.21 7.94 -32.39
C SER A 463 12.72 7.69 -32.52
N TYR A 464 11.90 8.56 -31.90
CA TYR A 464 10.46 8.58 -32.09
C TYR A 464 10.07 9.29 -33.39
N ALA A 465 8.99 8.85 -34.03
CA ALA A 465 8.42 9.47 -35.22
C ALA A 465 7.84 10.85 -34.92
N ASN A 466 7.20 11.01 -33.75
CA ASN A 466 6.64 12.25 -33.23
C ASN A 466 6.37 12.11 -31.72
N ILE A 467 5.83 13.18 -31.12
CA ILE A 467 5.49 13.24 -29.69
C ILE A 467 4.45 12.18 -29.28
N TYR A 468 3.56 11.76 -30.17
CA TYR A 468 2.53 10.77 -29.86
C TYR A 468 3.13 9.36 -29.70
N GLU A 469 4.08 8.99 -30.57
CA GLU A 469 4.79 7.72 -30.40
C GLU A 469 5.59 7.69 -29.09
N GLU A 470 6.18 8.83 -28.72
CA GLU A 470 6.91 8.96 -27.47
C GLU A 470 6.00 8.75 -26.25
N VAL A 471 4.86 9.44 -26.17
CA VAL A 471 3.90 9.30 -25.07
C VAL A 471 3.25 7.91 -25.04
N ALA A 472 2.94 7.32 -26.21
CA ALA A 472 2.44 5.95 -26.28
C ALA A 472 3.46 4.95 -25.68
N VAL A 473 4.71 5.04 -26.12
CA VAL A 473 5.80 4.18 -25.64
C VAL A 473 6.12 4.42 -24.16
N TYR A 474 5.96 5.65 -23.68
CA TYR A 474 6.09 6.00 -22.27
C TYR A 474 5.02 5.31 -21.42
N SER A 475 3.75 5.44 -21.81
CA SER A 475 2.61 4.82 -21.10
C SER A 475 2.48 3.30 -21.29
N GLY A 476 3.30 2.69 -22.14
CA GLY A 476 3.17 1.29 -22.54
C GLY A 476 2.03 1.00 -23.51
N GLY A 477 1.39 2.03 -24.08
CA GLY A 477 0.40 1.90 -25.15
C GLY A 477 1.03 1.78 -26.55
N PHE A 478 0.17 1.68 -27.57
CA PHE A 478 0.59 1.61 -28.96
C PHE A 478 0.44 2.94 -29.70
N TYR A 479 1.24 3.11 -30.75
CA TYR A 479 1.12 4.20 -31.71
C TYR A 479 0.99 3.61 -33.11
N VAL A 480 -0.08 3.97 -33.81
CA VAL A 480 -0.31 3.58 -35.20
C VAL A 480 -0.61 4.82 -36.03
N HIS A 481 0.17 4.98 -37.11
CA HIS A 481 -0.13 5.92 -38.18
C HIS A 481 -0.64 5.10 -39.37
N THR A 482 -1.92 5.24 -39.67
CA THR A 482 -2.63 4.45 -40.68
C THR A 482 -3.21 5.35 -41.77
N THR A 483 -3.86 4.74 -42.75
CA THR A 483 -4.68 5.46 -43.74
C THR A 483 -6.17 5.34 -43.41
N LYS A 484 -6.98 6.24 -43.95
CA LYS A 484 -8.44 6.23 -43.78
C LYS A 484 -9.06 4.87 -44.12
N SER A 485 -8.60 4.24 -45.20
CA SER A 485 -9.08 2.91 -45.65
C SER A 485 -8.72 1.75 -44.73
N GLN A 486 -7.77 1.93 -43.81
CA GLN A 486 -7.25 0.89 -42.92
C GLN A 486 -7.70 1.08 -41.46
N LEU A 487 -8.51 2.11 -41.16
CA LEU A 487 -9.08 2.33 -39.83
C LEU A 487 -9.87 1.12 -39.31
N SER A 488 -10.55 0.37 -40.18
CA SER A 488 -11.29 -0.84 -39.79
C SER A 488 -10.40 -1.95 -39.21
N GLN A 489 -9.10 -1.95 -39.49
CA GLN A 489 -8.13 -2.92 -38.96
C GLN A 489 -7.72 -2.61 -37.50
N ILE A 490 -8.05 -1.42 -37.00
CA ILE A 490 -7.63 -0.97 -35.66
C ILE A 490 -8.50 -1.57 -34.55
N LEU A 491 -9.72 -2.01 -34.86
CA LEU A 491 -10.60 -2.65 -33.89
C LEU A 491 -9.89 -3.79 -33.15
N GLY A 492 -9.20 -4.68 -33.87
CA GLY A 492 -8.45 -5.79 -33.27
C GLY A 492 -7.36 -5.34 -32.28
N LEU A 493 -6.70 -4.20 -32.53
CA LEU A 493 -5.71 -3.63 -31.60
C LEU A 493 -6.37 -3.05 -30.34
N MET A 494 -7.53 -2.43 -30.53
CA MET A 494 -8.32 -1.91 -29.42
C MET A 494 -8.79 -3.06 -28.53
N GLU A 495 -9.30 -4.15 -29.12
CA GLU A 495 -9.70 -5.38 -28.40
C GLU A 495 -8.52 -5.98 -27.61
N MET A 496 -7.34 -6.09 -28.22
CA MET A 496 -6.12 -6.54 -27.51
C MET A 496 -5.81 -5.70 -26.26
N SER A 497 -6.01 -4.39 -26.34
CA SER A 497 -5.70 -3.47 -25.25
C SER A 497 -6.70 -3.57 -24.08
N LEU A 498 -7.86 -4.20 -24.30
CA LEU A 498 -8.90 -4.46 -23.28
C LEU A 498 -8.72 -5.82 -22.57
N ASN A 499 -7.62 -6.53 -22.82
CA ASN A 499 -7.29 -7.76 -22.11
C ASN A 499 -7.24 -7.52 -20.59
N ALA A 500 -8.10 -8.21 -19.81
CA ALA A 500 -8.16 -8.07 -18.35
C ALA A 500 -7.02 -8.75 -17.58
N ALA A 501 -6.21 -9.57 -18.26
CA ALA A 501 -5.02 -10.20 -17.68
C ALA A 501 -3.84 -10.15 -18.68
N PRO A 502 -3.37 -8.94 -19.04
CA PRO A 502 -2.35 -8.78 -20.07
C PRO A 502 -0.96 -9.12 -19.51
N VAL A 503 -0.19 -9.90 -20.27
CA VAL A 503 1.20 -10.24 -19.95
C VAL A 503 2.10 -9.98 -21.16
N LYS A 504 3.33 -9.56 -20.90
CA LYS A 504 4.38 -9.44 -21.92
C LYS A 504 5.31 -10.64 -21.83
N VAL A 505 5.62 -11.26 -22.95
CA VAL A 505 6.54 -12.41 -23.05
C VAL A 505 7.84 -12.02 -23.73
N VAL A 506 7.76 -11.11 -24.71
CA VAL A 506 8.91 -10.61 -25.49
C VAL A 506 8.73 -9.11 -25.72
N ASP A 507 9.79 -8.33 -25.52
CA ASP A 507 9.91 -6.96 -26.00
C ASP A 507 11.39 -6.69 -26.30
N THR A 508 11.79 -6.85 -27.56
CA THR A 508 13.21 -6.70 -27.93
C THR A 508 13.41 -6.32 -29.39
N LYS A 509 14.62 -5.88 -29.72
CA LYS A 509 15.08 -5.54 -31.07
C LYS A 509 16.04 -6.62 -31.55
N VAL A 510 15.75 -7.20 -32.70
CA VAL A 510 16.44 -8.37 -33.25
C VAL A 510 16.98 -8.04 -34.63
N THR A 511 18.17 -8.54 -34.94
CA THR A 511 18.72 -8.55 -36.31
C THR A 511 19.03 -9.99 -36.69
N ALA A 512 18.00 -10.72 -37.11
CA ALA A 512 18.09 -12.15 -37.47
C ALA A 512 16.99 -12.53 -38.47
N SER A 513 17.12 -13.66 -39.16
CA SER A 513 16.03 -14.19 -40.00
C SER A 513 14.92 -14.86 -39.19
N GLN A 514 15.21 -15.25 -37.95
CA GLN A 514 14.30 -15.97 -37.07
C GLN A 514 14.46 -15.53 -35.62
N PHE A 515 13.37 -15.62 -34.85
CA PHE A 515 13.35 -15.37 -33.42
C PHE A 515 12.42 -16.37 -32.74
N SER A 516 12.88 -16.97 -31.64
CA SER A 516 12.11 -17.96 -30.89
C SER A 516 11.74 -17.44 -29.51
N PHE A 517 10.56 -17.83 -29.03
CA PHE A 517 10.05 -17.42 -27.72
C PHE A 517 9.20 -18.53 -27.08
N PRO A 518 9.15 -18.58 -25.73
CA PRO A 518 8.38 -19.59 -25.02
C PRO A 518 6.89 -19.28 -24.99
N VAL A 519 6.06 -20.31 -25.10
CA VAL A 519 4.61 -20.29 -24.83
C VAL A 519 4.29 -21.40 -23.85
N ASP A 520 4.00 -21.01 -22.60
CA ASP A 520 3.67 -21.93 -21.52
C ASP A 520 2.17 -22.28 -21.48
N ASP A 521 1.81 -23.19 -20.58
CA ASP A 521 0.45 -23.73 -20.40
C ASP A 521 -0.53 -22.74 -19.73
N THR A 522 -0.05 -21.68 -19.10
CA THR A 522 -0.88 -20.64 -18.46
C THR A 522 -1.30 -19.51 -19.41
N LEU A 523 -0.69 -19.43 -20.60
CA LEU A 523 -1.05 -18.43 -21.62
C LEU A 523 -2.33 -18.88 -22.34
N ILE A 524 -3.36 -18.04 -22.41
CA ILE A 524 -4.66 -18.39 -23.00
C ILE A 524 -4.68 -18.10 -24.50
N ASP A 525 -4.21 -16.91 -24.84
CA ASP A 525 -3.97 -16.43 -26.20
C ASP A 525 -2.75 -15.51 -26.21
N PHE A 526 -2.21 -15.24 -27.39
CA PHE A 526 -1.16 -14.26 -27.57
C PHE A 526 -1.19 -13.62 -28.93
N THR A 527 -0.42 -12.54 -29.04
CA THR A 527 -0.24 -11.75 -30.25
C THR A 527 1.24 -11.53 -30.49
N ILE A 528 1.62 -11.48 -31.77
CA ILE A 528 2.99 -11.21 -32.20
C ILE A 528 2.94 -9.92 -33.00
N SER A 529 3.59 -8.88 -32.50
CA SER A 529 3.79 -7.61 -33.19
C SER A 529 5.23 -7.50 -33.67
N VAL A 530 5.43 -7.41 -34.99
CA VAL A 530 6.74 -7.22 -35.62
C VAL A 530 6.74 -5.88 -36.34
N LYS A 531 7.74 -5.03 -36.07
CA LYS A 531 7.92 -3.72 -36.73
C LYS A 531 9.33 -3.60 -37.28
N ALA A 532 9.48 -3.22 -38.54
CA ALA A 532 10.79 -3.07 -39.20
C ALA A 532 10.87 -1.74 -39.96
N SER A 533 12.07 -1.37 -40.42
CA SER A 533 12.28 -0.12 -41.18
C SER A 533 11.87 -0.22 -42.65
N SER A 534 11.79 -1.44 -43.19
CA SER A 534 11.50 -1.73 -44.60
C SER A 534 10.39 -2.76 -44.74
N ALA A 535 9.99 -3.07 -45.97
CA ALA A 535 8.94 -4.04 -46.23
C ALA A 535 9.35 -5.47 -45.86
N PHE A 536 8.46 -6.23 -45.21
CA PHE A 536 8.71 -7.62 -44.85
C PHE A 536 7.44 -8.49 -44.82
N THR A 537 7.66 -9.80 -44.84
CA THR A 537 6.67 -10.85 -44.57
C THR A 537 7.11 -11.66 -43.36
N ILE A 538 6.13 -12.16 -42.58
CA ILE A 538 6.38 -13.06 -41.45
C ILE A 538 5.68 -14.40 -41.64
N ASN A 539 6.32 -15.46 -41.17
CA ASN A 539 5.66 -16.75 -40.93
C ASN A 539 5.84 -17.13 -39.46
N VAL A 540 4.78 -17.70 -38.88
CA VAL A 540 4.76 -18.14 -37.48
C VAL A 540 4.71 -19.67 -37.46
N LEU A 541 5.68 -20.28 -36.77
CA LEU A 541 5.84 -21.73 -36.66
C LEU A 541 5.57 -22.17 -35.21
N PRO A 542 4.63 -23.10 -34.99
CA PRO A 542 4.45 -23.76 -33.70
C PRO A 542 5.62 -24.70 -33.39
N PRO A 543 5.73 -25.23 -32.16
CA PRO A 543 6.78 -26.14 -31.74
C PRO A 543 6.94 -27.39 -32.65
N SER A 544 5.85 -27.93 -33.21
CA SER A 544 5.91 -29.04 -34.17
C SER A 544 6.55 -28.69 -35.52
N GLY A 545 6.68 -27.39 -35.84
CA GLY A 545 7.13 -26.90 -37.13
C GLY A 545 6.08 -26.95 -38.25
N SER A 546 4.87 -27.44 -37.96
CA SER A 546 3.77 -27.48 -38.94
C SER A 546 3.25 -26.06 -39.19
N PRO A 547 3.18 -25.57 -40.45
CA PRO A 547 2.68 -24.23 -40.69
C PRO A 547 1.24 -24.08 -40.19
N LEU A 548 0.99 -23.01 -39.45
CA LEU A 548 -0.37 -22.58 -39.17
C LEU A 548 -1.08 -22.29 -40.49
N GLY A 549 -2.40 -22.48 -40.54
CA GLY A 549 -3.23 -22.14 -41.70
C GLY A 549 -3.24 -20.63 -42.00
N SER A 550 -4.40 -20.06 -42.34
CA SER A 550 -4.49 -18.60 -42.49
C SER A 550 -4.24 -17.92 -41.14
N LEU A 551 -3.24 -17.05 -41.06
CA LEU A 551 -2.96 -16.24 -39.87
C LEU A 551 -4.05 -15.17 -39.72
N ASP A 552 -4.52 -14.97 -38.48
CA ASP A 552 -5.39 -13.85 -38.13
C ASP A 552 -4.55 -12.57 -38.00
N MET A 553 -4.46 -11.82 -39.11
CA MET A 553 -3.66 -10.60 -39.23
C MET A 553 -4.47 -9.39 -38.74
N LEU A 554 -4.17 -8.89 -37.55
CA LEU A 554 -4.78 -7.67 -37.01
C LEU A 554 -4.22 -6.41 -37.67
N ILE A 555 -2.93 -6.38 -37.97
CA ILE A 555 -2.28 -5.31 -38.75
C ILE A 555 -1.41 -5.93 -39.82
N ASN A 556 -1.53 -5.42 -41.05
CA ASN A 556 -0.81 -5.94 -42.22
C ASN A 556 -0.25 -4.82 -43.10
N THR A 557 0.46 -3.85 -42.54
CA THR A 557 1.09 -2.76 -43.30
C THR A 557 2.46 -3.17 -43.82
N VAL A 558 3.09 -2.35 -44.66
CA VAL A 558 4.40 -2.67 -45.25
C VAL A 558 5.47 -2.95 -44.19
N ASN A 559 5.45 -2.22 -43.08
CA ASN A 559 6.52 -2.18 -42.08
C ASN A 559 6.06 -2.53 -40.66
N HIS A 560 4.81 -2.98 -40.49
CA HIS A 560 4.27 -3.44 -39.22
C HIS A 560 3.27 -4.56 -39.46
N LYS A 561 3.48 -5.69 -38.79
CA LYS A 561 2.60 -6.87 -38.83
C LYS A 561 2.19 -7.24 -37.41
N ILE A 562 0.90 -7.45 -37.16
CA ILE A 562 0.39 -7.97 -35.90
C ILE A 562 -0.48 -9.19 -36.18
N VAL A 563 -0.15 -10.32 -35.55
CA VAL A 563 -0.85 -11.61 -35.70
C VAL A 563 -1.43 -12.00 -34.35
N LYS A 564 -2.68 -12.48 -34.33
CA LYS A 564 -3.32 -13.09 -33.15
C LYS A 564 -3.32 -14.60 -33.26
N ILE A 565 -2.97 -15.28 -32.17
CA ILE A 565 -3.03 -16.73 -32.03
C ILE A 565 -4.03 -17.07 -30.92
N SER A 566 -5.23 -17.49 -31.31
CA SER A 566 -6.30 -17.91 -30.40
C SER A 566 -7.25 -18.87 -31.13
N PRO A 567 -7.53 -20.09 -30.60
CA PRO A 567 -6.88 -20.70 -29.44
C PRO A 567 -5.41 -21.09 -29.74
N ILE A 568 -4.60 -21.28 -28.70
CA ILE A 568 -3.20 -21.74 -28.83
C ILE A 568 -3.18 -23.25 -29.08
N PRO A 569 -2.68 -23.73 -30.23
CA PRO A 569 -2.73 -25.15 -30.58
C PRO A 569 -1.68 -26.00 -29.86
N GLU A 570 -0.50 -25.44 -29.60
CA GLU A 570 0.66 -26.15 -29.04
C GLU A 570 1.43 -25.29 -28.03
N ARG A 571 1.92 -25.92 -26.96
CA ARG A 571 2.79 -25.31 -25.93
C ARG A 571 4.25 -25.62 -26.22
N GLY A 572 5.16 -24.71 -25.89
CA GLY A 572 6.60 -24.86 -26.11
C GLY A 572 7.24 -23.66 -26.82
N SER A 573 8.34 -23.91 -27.53
CA SER A 573 9.09 -22.86 -28.22
C SER A 573 8.48 -22.55 -29.59
N TRP A 574 7.93 -21.36 -29.75
CA TRP A 574 7.40 -20.85 -31.02
C TRP A 574 8.48 -20.07 -31.77
N THR A 575 8.41 -20.05 -33.10
CA THR A 575 9.39 -19.35 -33.93
C THR A 575 8.71 -18.43 -34.94
N VAL A 576 9.15 -17.18 -34.99
CA VAL A 576 8.79 -16.22 -36.03
C VAL A 576 9.95 -16.13 -37.01
N THR A 577 9.66 -16.30 -38.30
CA THR A 577 10.62 -16.12 -39.39
C THR A 577 10.25 -14.89 -40.19
N MET A 578 11.25 -14.16 -40.65
CA MET A 578 11.09 -12.91 -41.39
C MET A 578 11.85 -12.96 -42.71
N SER A 579 11.24 -12.42 -43.76
CA SER A 579 11.85 -12.27 -45.09
C SER A 579 11.49 -10.91 -45.70
N PRO A 580 12.47 -10.16 -46.26
CA PRO A 580 13.92 -10.38 -46.19
C PRO A 580 14.47 -10.14 -44.77
N ILE A 581 15.73 -10.52 -44.51
CA ILE A 581 16.40 -10.23 -43.23
C ILE A 581 16.51 -8.72 -43.02
N ASN A 582 16.09 -8.24 -41.87
CA ASN A 582 16.16 -6.84 -41.45
C ASN A 582 16.40 -6.79 -39.93
N THR A 583 16.70 -5.61 -39.41
CA THR A 583 16.55 -5.30 -38.00
C THR A 583 15.09 -4.93 -37.73
N TYR A 584 14.47 -5.61 -36.76
CA TYR A 584 13.07 -5.41 -36.39
C TYR A 584 12.88 -5.40 -34.88
N GLU A 585 11.83 -4.74 -34.43
CA GLU A 585 11.29 -4.85 -33.07
C GLU A 585 10.24 -5.95 -33.07
N ILE A 586 10.34 -6.88 -32.12
CA ILE A 586 9.33 -7.93 -31.89
C ILE A 586 8.79 -7.80 -30.48
N LYS A 587 7.46 -7.82 -30.38
CA LYS A 587 6.71 -7.84 -29.13
C LYS A 587 5.75 -9.01 -29.13
N VAL A 588 5.74 -9.77 -28.04
CA VAL A 588 4.77 -10.85 -27.81
C VAL A 588 4.02 -10.54 -26.53
N GLU A 589 2.71 -10.38 -26.66
CA GLU A 589 1.80 -10.04 -25.56
C GLU A 589 0.63 -11.03 -25.56
N GLY A 590 0.09 -11.38 -24.39
CA GLY A 590 -1.01 -12.35 -24.32
C GLY A 590 -1.86 -12.23 -23.07
N LYS A 591 -2.84 -13.14 -22.93
CA LYS A 591 -3.73 -13.23 -21.77
C LYS A 591 -3.26 -14.34 -20.83
N SER A 592 -2.90 -14.01 -19.60
CA SER A 592 -2.54 -14.99 -18.56
C SER A 592 -2.72 -14.42 -17.16
N LEU A 593 -3.18 -15.26 -16.23
CA LEU A 593 -3.17 -14.95 -14.80
C LEU A 593 -1.80 -15.15 -14.14
N LEU A 594 -0.88 -15.84 -14.83
CA LEU A 594 0.52 -15.94 -14.40
C LEU A 594 1.25 -14.68 -14.84
N ASP A 595 1.63 -13.86 -13.87
CA ASP A 595 2.45 -12.68 -14.06
C ASP A 595 3.33 -12.47 -12.82
N PHE A 596 3.98 -11.32 -12.68
CA PHE A 596 4.71 -10.97 -11.47
C PHE A 596 4.57 -9.49 -11.12
N SER A 597 4.69 -9.22 -9.83
CA SER A 597 4.91 -7.87 -9.31
C SER A 597 6.34 -7.77 -8.79
N TYR A 598 6.90 -6.56 -8.81
CA TYR A 598 8.24 -6.33 -8.29
C TYR A 598 8.34 -5.00 -7.53
N GLN A 599 9.33 -4.92 -6.65
CA GLN A 599 9.71 -3.69 -5.97
C GLN A 599 11.22 -3.50 -6.06
N ILE A 600 11.65 -2.26 -6.32
CA ILE A 600 13.05 -1.87 -6.22
C ILE A 600 13.28 -1.40 -4.80
N MET A 601 14.21 -2.06 -4.12
CA MET A 601 14.45 -1.87 -2.70
C MET A 601 15.90 -1.51 -2.45
N GLN A 602 16.11 -0.76 -1.38
CA GLN A 602 17.44 -0.39 -0.90
C GLN A 602 17.51 -0.61 0.60
N LYS A 603 18.72 -0.90 1.08
CA LYS A 603 18.97 -1.00 2.52
C LYS A 603 18.77 0.37 3.18
N GLN A 604 17.90 0.43 4.18
CA GLN A 604 17.64 1.56 5.05
C GLN A 604 17.79 1.05 6.50
N ASP A 605 18.85 1.48 7.18
CA ASP A 605 19.27 0.93 8.48
C ASP A 605 19.40 -0.60 8.48
N ASP A 606 18.60 -1.30 9.29
CA ASP A 606 18.59 -2.76 9.42
C ASP A 606 17.62 -3.45 8.42
N TYR A 607 16.87 -2.68 7.63
CA TYR A 607 15.81 -3.18 6.74
C TYR A 607 16.16 -3.00 5.27
N VAL A 608 15.55 -3.84 4.42
CA VAL A 608 15.54 -3.66 2.96
C VAL A 608 14.13 -3.21 2.60
N LEU A 609 13.99 -1.95 2.19
CA LEU A 609 12.68 -1.30 1.98
C LEU A 609 12.57 -0.72 0.57
N PRO A 610 11.36 -0.62 0.00
CA PRO A 610 11.15 0.00 -1.30
C PRO A 610 11.73 1.42 -1.35
N ILE A 611 12.37 1.77 -2.47
CA ILE A 611 12.83 3.13 -2.70
C ILE A 611 11.65 4.06 -2.99
N GLN A 612 11.78 5.32 -2.62
CA GLN A 612 10.92 6.37 -3.14
C GLN A 612 11.54 6.99 -4.41
N GLY A 613 10.69 7.44 -5.33
CA GLY A 613 11.15 8.05 -6.58
C GLY A 613 11.74 7.03 -7.56
N ARG A 614 12.69 7.49 -8.38
CA ARG A 614 13.37 6.68 -9.40
C ARG A 614 14.74 6.20 -8.89
N PRO A 615 15.16 4.97 -9.24
CA PRO A 615 16.49 4.47 -8.89
C PRO A 615 17.59 5.30 -9.53
N VAL A 616 18.73 5.39 -8.84
CA VAL A 616 19.93 6.08 -9.30
C VAL A 616 20.75 5.14 -10.18
N LYS A 617 21.20 5.64 -11.32
CA LYS A 617 22.00 4.90 -12.29
C LYS A 617 23.32 4.43 -11.68
N GLY A 618 23.61 3.14 -11.84
CA GLY A 618 24.84 2.50 -11.36
C GLY A 618 24.84 2.13 -9.87
N SER A 619 23.78 2.44 -9.13
CA SER A 619 23.63 2.00 -7.74
C SER A 619 23.20 0.53 -7.66
N ASN A 620 23.52 -0.09 -6.52
CA ASN A 620 23.11 -1.47 -6.21
C ASN A 620 21.74 -1.47 -5.54
N TYR A 621 20.82 -2.26 -6.07
CA TYR A 621 19.47 -2.41 -5.55
C TYR A 621 19.14 -3.88 -5.31
N THR A 622 18.16 -4.13 -4.44
CA THR A 622 17.51 -5.43 -4.33
C THR A 622 16.17 -5.36 -5.07
N VAL A 623 15.95 -6.28 -6.01
CA VAL A 623 14.64 -6.46 -6.65
C VAL A 623 13.92 -7.57 -5.90
N SER A 624 12.80 -7.23 -5.28
CA SER A 624 11.83 -8.20 -4.77
C SER A 624 10.85 -8.56 -5.88
N ILE A 625 10.52 -9.85 -6.00
CA ILE A 625 9.63 -10.40 -7.03
C ILE A 625 8.62 -11.32 -6.36
N LYS A 626 7.33 -10.98 -6.49
CA LYS A 626 6.21 -11.84 -6.10
C LYS A 626 5.47 -12.30 -7.34
N LEU A 627 5.34 -13.62 -7.52
CA LEU A 627 4.54 -14.18 -8.60
C LEU A 627 3.04 -13.97 -8.35
N MET A 628 2.30 -13.78 -9.43
CA MET A 628 0.84 -13.73 -9.47
C MET A 628 0.32 -14.99 -10.18
N GLY A 629 -0.88 -15.44 -9.83
CA GLY A 629 -1.47 -16.65 -10.41
C GLY A 629 -1.30 -17.88 -9.54
N ASN A 630 -1.66 -19.04 -10.09
CA ASN A 630 -1.43 -20.30 -9.40
C ASN A 630 0.05 -20.67 -9.54
N THR A 631 0.81 -20.54 -8.45
CA THR A 631 2.25 -20.78 -8.41
C THR A 631 2.63 -22.20 -8.03
N ALA A 632 1.64 -23.06 -7.71
CA ALA A 632 1.91 -24.44 -7.33
C ALA A 632 2.58 -25.21 -8.48
N GLY A 633 3.77 -25.75 -8.22
CA GLY A 633 4.58 -26.48 -9.20
C GLY A 633 5.38 -25.59 -10.15
N MET A 634 5.30 -24.27 -10.03
CA MET A 634 6.16 -23.34 -10.78
C MET A 634 7.61 -23.40 -10.28
N GLN A 635 8.57 -23.17 -11.18
CA GLN A 635 9.96 -22.99 -10.83
C GLN A 635 10.47 -21.67 -11.39
N LEU A 636 10.88 -20.74 -10.51
CA LEU A 636 11.62 -19.55 -10.90
C LEU A 636 13.07 -19.95 -11.17
N LEU A 637 13.65 -19.52 -12.28
CA LEU A 637 15.04 -19.84 -12.60
C LEU A 637 15.94 -18.60 -12.53
N ARG A 638 15.53 -17.50 -13.15
CA ARG A 638 16.35 -16.29 -13.26
C ARG A 638 15.55 -15.03 -13.51
N LEU A 639 16.17 -13.91 -13.14
CA LEU A 639 15.81 -12.57 -13.57
C LEU A 639 16.70 -12.19 -14.75
N VAL A 640 16.13 -11.59 -15.78
CA VAL A 640 16.85 -11.07 -16.94
C VAL A 640 16.60 -9.57 -17.05
N LEU A 641 17.66 -8.78 -17.09
CA LEU A 641 17.63 -7.35 -17.39
C LEU A 641 17.70 -7.16 -18.90
N SER A 642 16.91 -6.26 -19.48
CA SER A 642 16.87 -6.09 -20.94
C SER A 642 18.07 -5.34 -21.54
N ASP A 643 18.69 -4.45 -20.76
CA ASP A 643 19.75 -3.56 -21.25
C ASP A 643 20.74 -3.16 -20.13
N PRO A 644 22.02 -3.59 -20.22
CA PRO A 644 22.48 -4.68 -21.08
C PRO A 644 21.78 -6.00 -20.71
N PRO A 645 21.63 -6.95 -21.66
CA PRO A 645 21.13 -8.29 -21.36
C PRO A 645 21.96 -8.97 -20.27
N GLU A 646 21.41 -9.10 -19.07
CA GLU A 646 22.08 -9.71 -17.93
C GLU A 646 21.15 -10.74 -17.28
N SER A 647 21.66 -11.95 -17.05
CA SER A 647 20.91 -13.04 -16.40
C SER A 647 21.41 -13.23 -14.97
N ILE A 648 20.51 -13.04 -14.00
CA ILE A 648 20.79 -13.05 -12.57
C ILE A 648 20.03 -14.21 -11.92
N ALA A 649 20.72 -15.01 -11.12
CA ALA A 649 20.09 -16.09 -10.36
C ALA A 649 19.17 -15.51 -9.28
N LEU A 650 18.00 -16.12 -9.11
CA LEU A 650 17.03 -15.71 -8.10
C LEU A 650 17.24 -16.48 -6.80
N ASN A 651 17.32 -15.76 -5.68
CA ASN A 651 17.24 -16.36 -4.36
C ASN A 651 15.76 -16.47 -3.99
N GLN A 652 15.26 -17.71 -3.93
CA GLN A 652 13.87 -17.99 -3.60
C GLN A 652 13.69 -18.17 -2.10
N THR A 653 12.59 -17.63 -1.60
CA THR A 653 12.06 -17.80 -0.26
C THR A 653 10.53 -17.89 -0.35
N PHE A 654 9.86 -17.98 0.79
CA PHE A 654 8.41 -17.99 0.87
C PHE A 654 7.94 -16.96 1.87
N ASP A 655 6.74 -16.44 1.66
CA ASP A 655 6.03 -15.68 2.68
C ASP A 655 5.41 -16.62 3.73
N ALA A 656 4.80 -16.04 4.77
CA ALA A 656 4.19 -16.79 5.87
C ALA A 656 3.05 -17.73 5.43
N PHE A 657 2.49 -17.50 4.25
CA PHE A 657 1.41 -18.30 3.65
C PHE A 657 1.92 -19.33 2.64
N GLY A 658 3.23 -19.41 2.43
CA GLY A 658 3.87 -20.33 1.50
C GLY A 658 3.83 -19.86 0.04
N ASN A 659 3.52 -18.59 -0.24
CA ASN A 659 3.63 -18.05 -1.60
C ASN A 659 5.10 -17.78 -1.94
N LEU A 660 5.45 -18.02 -3.19
CA LEU A 660 6.82 -17.88 -3.67
C LEU A 660 7.22 -16.40 -3.78
N LEU A 661 8.30 -16.06 -3.07
CA LEU A 661 8.97 -14.76 -3.09
C LEU A 661 10.40 -14.96 -3.59
N ALA A 662 10.89 -14.09 -4.47
CA ALA A 662 12.26 -14.14 -4.94
C ALA A 662 12.95 -12.79 -4.83
N VAL A 663 14.22 -12.80 -4.47
CA VAL A 663 15.05 -11.59 -4.39
C VAL A 663 16.31 -11.74 -5.23
N ALA A 664 16.75 -10.64 -5.82
CA ALA A 664 18.03 -10.56 -6.52
C ALA A 664 18.67 -9.19 -6.32
N SER A 665 19.99 -9.16 -6.17
CA SER A 665 20.77 -7.92 -6.24
C SER A 665 20.99 -7.55 -7.71
N VAL A 666 20.77 -6.28 -8.05
CA VAL A 666 20.87 -5.78 -9.43
C VAL A 666 21.63 -4.47 -9.50
N PHE A 667 22.31 -4.25 -10.61
CA PHE A 667 22.94 -2.98 -10.96
C PHE A 667 22.23 -2.39 -12.18
N LEU A 668 21.58 -1.24 -12.00
CA LEU A 668 20.81 -0.62 -13.07
C LEU A 668 21.69 0.37 -13.84
N HIS A 669 22.29 -0.08 -14.93
CA HIS A 669 23.23 0.71 -15.73
C HIS A 669 22.58 1.51 -16.85
N ALA A 670 21.49 1.00 -17.42
CA ALA A 670 20.80 1.66 -18.52
C ALA A 670 19.78 2.70 -18.00
N PRO A 671 19.52 3.77 -18.77
CA PRO A 671 18.48 4.74 -18.43
C PRO A 671 17.09 4.12 -18.38
N ARG A 672 16.87 3.01 -19.12
CA ARG A 672 15.61 2.28 -19.17
C ARG A 672 15.89 0.77 -19.19
N THR A 673 15.37 0.05 -18.21
CA THR A 673 15.55 -1.41 -18.08
C THR A 673 14.20 -2.11 -17.88
N LEU A 674 13.89 -3.10 -18.71
CA LEU A 674 12.78 -4.02 -18.45
C LEU A 674 13.30 -5.23 -17.66
N LEU A 675 12.45 -5.74 -16.76
CA LEU A 675 12.72 -6.96 -16.02
C LEU A 675 11.98 -8.11 -16.69
N ALA A 676 12.65 -9.23 -16.89
CA ALA A 676 12.05 -10.47 -17.37
C ALA A 676 12.29 -11.59 -16.35
N VAL A 677 11.21 -12.25 -15.93
CA VAL A 677 11.25 -13.40 -15.04
C VAL A 677 11.06 -14.66 -15.88
N GLU A 678 12.07 -15.53 -15.85
CA GLU A 678 12.06 -16.78 -16.60
C GLU A 678 12.03 -17.99 -15.67
N GLY A 679 11.32 -19.03 -16.10
CA GLY A 679 11.19 -20.25 -15.32
C GLY A 679 10.49 -21.39 -16.05
N LEU A 680 10.01 -22.35 -15.29
CA LEU A 680 9.21 -23.49 -15.77
C LEU A 680 7.81 -23.45 -15.16
N SER A 681 6.83 -23.68 -16.01
CA SER A 681 5.43 -23.86 -15.64
C SER A 681 5.16 -25.23 -15.00
N PRO A 682 3.97 -25.50 -14.43
CA PRO A 682 3.69 -26.79 -13.80
C PRO A 682 3.71 -27.94 -14.81
N GLY A 683 3.34 -27.67 -16.08
CA GLY A 683 3.52 -28.60 -17.20
C GLY A 683 4.95 -28.74 -17.72
N ASN A 684 5.95 -28.17 -17.03
CA ASN A 684 7.36 -28.16 -17.40
C ASN A 684 7.66 -27.46 -18.74
N PHE A 685 6.80 -26.53 -19.18
CA PHE A 685 7.09 -25.65 -20.31
C PHE A 685 7.84 -24.40 -19.83
N PRO A 686 8.86 -23.94 -20.57
CA PRO A 686 9.51 -22.68 -20.26
C PRO A 686 8.49 -21.54 -20.35
N PHE A 687 8.58 -20.58 -19.43
CA PHE A 687 7.82 -19.33 -19.48
C PHE A 687 8.77 -18.14 -19.38
N SER A 688 8.35 -17.02 -19.93
CA SER A 688 8.93 -15.71 -19.71
C SER A 688 7.82 -14.70 -19.47
N ARG A 689 7.98 -13.85 -18.46
CA ARG A 689 7.11 -12.71 -18.19
C ARG A 689 7.97 -11.46 -18.07
N ILE A 690 7.60 -10.41 -18.77
CA ILE A 690 8.32 -9.12 -18.79
C ILE A 690 7.49 -8.10 -18.04
N SER A 691 8.16 -7.23 -17.27
CA SER A 691 7.51 -6.15 -16.55
C SER A 691 6.71 -5.27 -17.51
N GLY A 692 5.49 -4.91 -17.12
CA GLY A 692 4.63 -4.03 -17.92
C GLY A 692 5.28 -2.67 -18.14
N ASP A 693 5.92 -2.14 -17.09
CA ASP A 693 6.56 -0.83 -17.05
C ASP A 693 8.09 -1.00 -16.98
N PRO A 694 8.87 -0.17 -17.70
CA PRO A 694 10.32 -0.14 -17.54
C PRO A 694 10.73 0.55 -16.24
N ILE A 695 11.88 0.16 -15.71
CA ILE A 695 12.57 0.90 -14.67
C ILE A 695 13.38 2.00 -15.35
N ASN A 696 13.08 3.25 -15.02
CA ASN A 696 13.86 4.39 -15.47
C ASN A 696 14.87 4.78 -14.39
N THR A 697 16.15 4.84 -14.74
CA THR A 697 17.19 5.31 -13.82
C THR A 697 17.51 6.78 -14.04
N GLU A 698 17.92 7.44 -12.97
CA GLU A 698 18.24 8.86 -12.94
C GLU A 698 19.66 9.09 -12.41
N SER A 699 20.23 10.27 -12.65
CA SER A 699 21.54 10.63 -12.09
C SER A 699 21.43 11.68 -10.97
N VAL A 700 20.26 11.78 -10.34
CA VAL A 700 20.01 12.62 -9.17
C VAL A 700 19.21 11.82 -8.14
N GLN A 701 19.62 11.90 -6.88
CA GLN A 701 18.95 11.27 -5.75
C GLN A 701 18.27 12.33 -4.88
N ILE A 702 17.10 12.01 -4.34
CA ILE A 702 16.46 12.82 -3.30
C ILE A 702 16.15 11.92 -2.12
N LEU A 703 16.65 12.28 -0.94
CA LEU A 703 16.56 11.50 0.29
C LEU A 703 15.85 12.29 1.39
N SER A 704 15.06 11.58 2.20
CA SER A 704 14.54 12.13 3.44
C SER A 704 15.65 12.29 4.46
N LEU A 705 15.59 13.34 5.28
CA LEU A 705 16.38 13.41 6.50
C LEU A 705 15.63 12.71 7.65
N PRO A 706 16.34 12.18 8.66
CA PRO A 706 15.71 11.53 9.82
C PRO A 706 14.99 12.54 10.73
N ASP A 707 14.09 12.02 11.57
CA ASP A 707 13.42 12.74 12.67
C ASP A 707 12.62 14.00 12.27
N GLN A 708 12.07 14.04 11.06
CA GLN A 708 11.17 15.13 10.65
C GLN A 708 9.74 14.90 11.16
N ASN A 709 9.16 15.93 11.75
CA ASN A 709 7.73 15.94 12.06
C ASN A 709 6.95 16.12 10.76
N ASN A 710 5.89 15.34 10.58
CA ASN A 710 5.01 15.38 9.42
C ASN A 710 3.59 15.82 9.80
N THR A 711 3.41 16.36 11.00
CA THR A 711 2.12 16.81 11.53
C THR A 711 2.19 18.28 11.96
N MET A 712 1.12 19.03 11.72
CA MET A 712 0.97 20.41 12.19
C MET A 712 -0.47 20.69 12.64
N ALA A 713 -0.65 21.66 13.54
CA ALA A 713 -1.98 22.13 13.93
C ALA A 713 -2.52 23.19 12.95
N PRO A 714 -3.85 23.43 12.90
CA PRO A 714 -4.41 24.55 12.16
C PRO A 714 -3.75 25.89 12.54
N GLY A 715 -3.35 26.69 11.55
CA GLY A 715 -2.65 27.96 11.76
C GLY A 715 -1.15 27.86 12.03
N GLU A 716 -0.62 26.68 12.33
CA GLU A 716 0.81 26.45 12.54
C GLU A 716 1.55 26.21 11.22
N SER A 717 2.89 26.27 11.30
CA SER A 717 3.79 26.01 10.18
C SER A 717 4.58 24.72 10.36
N LEU A 718 4.79 23.99 9.27
CA LEU A 718 5.63 22.79 9.21
C LEU A 718 6.84 23.02 8.30
N GLU A 719 8.04 22.72 8.77
CA GLU A 719 9.25 22.68 7.94
C GLU A 719 9.59 21.24 7.58
N LEU A 720 9.69 20.95 6.29
CA LEU A 720 10.24 19.70 5.76
C LEU A 720 11.51 19.96 4.97
N SER A 721 12.42 18.99 4.98
CA SER A 721 13.69 19.11 4.26
C SER A 721 14.04 17.82 3.51
N ALA A 722 14.54 17.96 2.30
CA ALA A 722 15.04 16.86 1.48
C ALA A 722 16.50 17.09 1.09
N LEU A 723 17.32 16.04 1.16
CA LEU A 723 18.70 16.06 0.68
C LEU A 723 18.72 15.67 -0.79
N VAL A 724 19.20 16.56 -1.66
CA VAL A 724 19.39 16.29 -3.09
C VAL A 724 20.87 16.02 -3.35
N ILE A 725 21.18 14.94 -4.06
CA ILE A 725 22.56 14.52 -4.39
C ILE A 725 22.68 14.37 -5.92
N ASN A 726 23.68 15.00 -6.54
CA ASN A 726 23.96 14.83 -7.97
C ASN A 726 24.97 13.70 -8.19
N ASP A 727 24.51 12.53 -8.64
CA ASP A 727 25.39 11.41 -9.00
C ASP A 727 25.83 11.47 -10.48
N GLY A 728 25.32 12.45 -11.24
CA GLY A 728 25.60 12.65 -12.66
C GLY A 728 26.72 13.64 -12.95
N ALA A 729 26.80 14.06 -14.21
CA ALA A 729 27.70 15.12 -14.62
C ALA A 729 27.35 16.46 -13.92
N PRO A 730 28.34 17.35 -13.70
CA PRO A 730 28.08 18.67 -13.13
C PRO A 730 27.03 19.44 -13.95
N THR A 731 25.96 19.89 -13.29
CA THR A 731 24.85 20.56 -13.97
C THR A 731 24.07 21.45 -13.02
N THR A 732 23.20 22.30 -13.58
CA THR A 732 22.25 23.11 -12.80
C THR A 732 20.95 22.33 -12.64
N PHE A 733 20.51 22.20 -11.40
CA PHE A 733 19.21 21.67 -11.05
C PHE A 733 18.23 22.79 -10.73
N ILE A 734 17.03 22.67 -11.26
CA ILE A 734 15.85 23.45 -10.88
C ILE A 734 15.05 22.59 -9.91
N PHE A 735 14.74 23.17 -8.76
CA PHE A 735 13.97 22.54 -7.70
C PHE A 735 12.53 23.02 -7.73
N LYS A 736 11.62 22.07 -7.50
CA LYS A 736 10.19 22.36 -7.31
C LYS A 736 9.71 21.63 -6.07
N VAL A 737 8.88 22.32 -5.31
CA VAL A 737 8.12 21.73 -4.20
C VAL A 737 6.66 22.13 -4.43
N TRP A 738 5.74 21.20 -4.20
CA TRP A 738 4.31 21.46 -4.19
C TRP A 738 3.62 20.43 -3.29
N ASP A 739 2.37 20.68 -2.96
CA ASP A 739 1.52 19.77 -2.21
C ASP A 739 0.08 19.84 -2.75
N ASP A 740 -0.74 18.84 -2.45
CA ASP A 740 -2.05 18.67 -3.07
C ASP A 740 -3.13 19.59 -2.47
N LEU A 741 -2.85 20.22 -1.32
CA LEU A 741 -3.76 21.13 -0.62
C LEU A 741 -3.29 22.60 -0.69
N ASP A 742 -2.33 22.92 -1.55
CA ASP A 742 -1.76 24.26 -1.72
C ASP A 742 -1.29 24.91 -0.39
N LEU A 743 -0.75 24.10 0.53
CA LEU A 743 -0.26 24.51 1.85
C LEU A 743 1.11 25.16 1.80
N LEU A 744 1.88 24.92 0.73
CA LEU A 744 3.22 25.46 0.52
C LEU A 744 3.24 26.99 0.57
N ARG A 745 4.09 27.55 1.44
CA ARG A 745 4.33 29.00 1.51
C ARG A 745 5.62 29.42 0.84
N SER A 746 6.69 28.67 1.06
CA SER A 746 7.99 28.97 0.51
C SER A 746 8.88 27.73 0.49
N TYR A 747 9.85 27.74 -0.41
CA TYR A 747 10.93 26.77 -0.41
C TYR A 747 12.21 27.40 -0.94
N ALA A 748 13.35 26.89 -0.50
CA ALA A 748 14.65 27.33 -0.96
C ALA A 748 15.69 26.20 -0.88
N PRO A 749 16.67 26.18 -1.80
CA PRO A 749 16.79 27.04 -2.98
C PRO A 749 15.85 26.63 -4.13
N THR A 750 15.62 27.51 -5.10
CA THR A 750 14.84 27.19 -6.32
C THR A 750 15.69 26.62 -7.45
N GLU A 751 16.99 26.88 -7.44
CA GLU A 751 17.97 26.30 -8.35
C GLU A 751 19.35 26.23 -7.69
N SER A 752 20.19 25.29 -8.12
CA SER A 752 21.61 25.24 -7.73
C SER A 752 22.43 24.50 -8.77
N PHE A 753 23.65 24.96 -9.01
CA PHE A 753 24.67 24.17 -9.69
C PHE A 753 25.26 23.16 -8.70
N LEU A 754 25.35 21.88 -9.09
CA LEU A 754 25.92 20.81 -8.28
C LEU A 754 26.96 20.05 -9.09
N ASN A 755 28.18 19.93 -8.59
CA ASN A 755 29.18 19.01 -9.12
C ASN A 755 28.79 17.55 -8.84
N THR A 756 29.45 16.60 -9.51
CA THR A 756 29.28 15.17 -9.23
C THR A 756 29.62 14.86 -7.77
N GLY A 757 28.72 14.17 -7.08
CA GLY A 757 28.80 13.83 -5.66
C GLY A 757 28.47 14.98 -4.70
N GLU A 758 28.23 16.20 -5.19
CA GLU A 758 27.77 17.30 -4.34
C GLU A 758 26.29 17.13 -3.98
N ASN A 759 25.96 17.67 -2.81
CA ASN A 759 24.61 17.63 -2.28
C ASN A 759 24.16 19.00 -1.77
N ILE A 760 22.85 19.17 -1.67
CA ILE A 760 22.21 20.36 -1.13
C ILE A 760 20.94 19.99 -0.40
N ILE A 761 20.61 20.75 0.65
CA ILE A 761 19.37 20.56 1.39
C ILE A 761 18.33 21.54 0.85
N LEU A 762 17.22 20.99 0.36
CA LEU A 762 16.03 21.71 -0.06
C LEU A 762 15.07 21.80 1.11
N LYS A 763 14.75 23.02 1.54
CA LYS A 763 13.83 23.28 2.66
C LYS A 763 12.52 23.84 2.14
N ALA A 764 11.40 23.37 2.68
CA ALA A 764 10.07 23.89 2.37
C ALA A 764 9.26 24.14 3.64
N ILE A 765 8.50 25.24 3.64
CA ILE A 765 7.63 25.65 4.74
C ILE A 765 6.17 25.57 4.26
N PHE A 766 5.36 24.81 4.98
CA PHE A 766 3.93 24.64 4.79
C PHE A 766 3.18 25.33 5.91
N VAL A 767 2.02 25.91 5.63
CA VAL A 767 1.19 26.57 6.65
C VAL A 767 -0.26 26.13 6.51
N ALA A 768 -0.79 25.54 7.58
CA ALA A 768 -2.21 25.19 7.66
C ALA A 768 -3.05 26.47 7.77
N SER A 769 -4.19 26.52 7.07
CA SER A 769 -5.15 27.61 7.23
C SER A 769 -5.81 27.56 8.61
N LEU A 770 -5.93 28.71 9.28
CA LEU A 770 -6.75 28.87 10.50
C LEU A 770 -8.25 28.62 10.26
N LEU A 771 -8.70 28.61 9.00
CA LEU A 771 -10.09 28.29 8.66
C LEU A 771 -10.35 26.77 8.61
N ASN A 772 -9.29 25.96 8.62
CA ASN A 772 -9.38 24.51 8.61
C ASN A 772 -9.27 23.99 10.05
N ASP A 773 -10.32 24.13 10.84
CA ASP A 773 -10.42 23.52 12.18
C ASP A 773 -10.64 22.00 12.13
N SER A 774 -10.48 21.39 10.95
CA SER A 774 -10.71 19.97 10.69
C SER A 774 -9.42 19.27 10.28
N PHE A 775 -9.40 17.94 10.44
CA PHE A 775 -8.37 17.10 9.86
C PHE A 775 -8.22 17.32 8.37
N ALA A 776 -6.98 17.33 7.90
CA ALA A 776 -6.65 17.32 6.49
C ALA A 776 -5.32 16.60 6.27
N SER A 777 -5.12 16.05 5.08
CA SER A 777 -3.89 15.33 4.72
C SER A 777 -3.47 15.72 3.32
N SER A 778 -2.17 15.94 3.11
CA SER A 778 -1.59 16.37 1.84
C SER A 778 -0.32 15.57 1.54
N VAL A 779 -0.01 15.32 0.27
CA VAL A 779 1.28 14.72 -0.11
C VAL A 779 2.19 15.81 -0.68
N VAL A 780 3.22 16.14 0.08
CA VAL A 780 4.27 17.05 -0.37
C VAL A 780 5.19 16.32 -1.34
N THR A 781 5.42 16.90 -2.51
CA THR A 781 6.40 16.40 -3.48
C THR A 781 7.58 17.35 -3.60
N PHE A 782 8.78 16.86 -3.28
CA PHE A 782 10.05 17.51 -3.60
C PHE A 782 10.57 16.96 -4.93
N ALA A 783 10.92 17.81 -5.88
CA ALA A 783 11.47 17.41 -7.17
C ALA A 783 12.73 18.19 -7.54
N ALA A 784 13.68 17.50 -8.16
CA ALA A 784 14.90 18.06 -8.72
C ALA A 784 14.99 17.70 -10.19
N LYS A 785 15.20 18.70 -11.05
CA LYS A 785 15.28 18.53 -12.51
C LYS A 785 16.47 19.26 -13.11
N SER A 786 17.19 18.61 -14.00
CA SER A 786 18.18 19.22 -14.89
C SER A 786 17.81 18.94 -16.35
N ALA A 787 18.71 19.27 -17.29
CA ALA A 787 18.52 18.94 -18.70
C ALA A 787 18.52 17.42 -18.98
N SER A 788 19.12 16.61 -18.11
CA SER A 788 19.36 15.18 -18.34
C SER A 788 18.91 14.26 -17.20
N ALA A 789 18.42 14.80 -16.09
CA ALA A 789 18.00 14.02 -14.93
C ALA A 789 16.79 14.64 -14.24
N GLN A 790 15.87 13.81 -13.75
CA GLN A 790 14.73 14.24 -12.96
C GLN A 790 14.35 13.19 -11.92
N ASN A 791 14.33 13.55 -10.64
CA ASN A 791 13.86 12.67 -9.58
C ASN A 791 12.94 13.41 -8.59
N TYR A 792 12.23 12.65 -7.75
CA TYR A 792 11.28 13.18 -6.78
C TYR A 792 11.26 12.35 -5.48
N LEU A 793 10.82 12.98 -4.40
CA LEU A 793 10.58 12.39 -3.08
C LEU A 793 9.22 12.89 -2.56
N LYS A 794 8.45 12.01 -1.91
CA LYS A 794 7.11 12.35 -1.41
C LYS A 794 7.02 12.22 0.11
N PHE A 795 6.39 13.20 0.77
CA PHE A 795 6.10 13.18 2.19
C PHE A 795 4.59 13.33 2.44
N PRO A 796 3.95 12.35 3.11
CA PRO A 796 2.61 12.58 3.63
C PRO A 796 2.69 13.53 4.83
N ILE A 797 1.93 14.62 4.81
CA ILE A 797 1.74 15.53 5.94
C ILE A 797 0.28 15.52 6.38
N SER A 798 0.04 15.76 7.67
CA SER A 798 -1.32 15.83 8.22
C SER A 798 -1.52 17.07 9.09
N ILE A 799 -2.68 17.70 8.93
CA ILE A 799 -3.18 18.76 9.79
C ILE A 799 -4.05 18.09 10.86
N VAL A 800 -3.65 18.23 12.12
CA VAL A 800 -4.32 17.61 13.27
C VAL A 800 -4.83 18.71 14.18
N PRO A 801 -6.16 18.82 14.39
CA PRO A 801 -6.73 19.80 15.33
C PRO A 801 -6.17 19.61 16.74
N GLU A 802 -5.91 20.70 17.47
CA GLU A 802 -5.39 20.63 18.85
C GLU A 802 -6.29 19.80 19.77
N THR A 803 -7.61 19.90 19.59
CA THR A 803 -8.59 19.10 20.35
C THR A 803 -8.43 17.60 20.16
N ALA A 804 -7.83 17.14 19.06
CA ALA A 804 -7.54 15.72 18.84
C ALA A 804 -6.24 15.26 19.50
N LEU A 805 -5.39 16.20 19.94
CA LEU A 805 -4.17 15.94 20.70
C LEU A 805 -4.42 15.97 22.22
N GLU A 806 -5.55 16.52 22.67
CA GLU A 806 -5.98 16.47 24.06
C GLU A 806 -6.42 15.03 24.42
N ILE A 807 -5.59 14.33 25.18
CA ILE A 807 -5.85 12.97 25.65
C ILE A 807 -5.87 12.97 27.17
N ASP A 808 -6.89 12.32 27.73
CA ASP A 808 -6.91 12.01 29.14
C ASP A 808 -5.92 10.88 29.45
N GLU A 809 -4.81 11.22 30.12
CA GLU A 809 -3.80 10.27 30.60
C GLU A 809 -3.84 10.09 32.12
N ASN A 810 -4.67 10.87 32.81
CA ASN A 810 -4.67 10.90 34.26
C ASN A 810 -5.59 9.79 34.76
N PRO A 811 -5.09 8.86 35.60
CA PRO A 811 -5.97 7.88 36.19
C PRO A 811 -6.90 8.54 37.21
N PRO A 812 -8.14 8.02 37.39
CA PRO A 812 -9.05 8.53 38.41
C PRO A 812 -8.44 8.47 39.82
N GLU A 813 -8.71 9.50 40.61
CA GLU A 813 -8.27 9.57 42.00
C GLU A 813 -9.30 8.98 42.96
N TYR A 814 -8.86 8.57 44.15
CA TYR A 814 -9.76 8.14 45.22
C TYR A 814 -9.45 8.78 46.56
N LYS A 815 -10.49 8.93 47.37
CA LYS A 815 -10.41 9.41 48.74
C LYS A 815 -11.24 8.52 49.66
N LEU A 816 -10.56 7.75 50.49
CA LEU A 816 -11.18 6.97 51.57
C LEU A 816 -11.83 7.93 52.57
N ARG A 817 -13.11 7.70 52.87
CA ARG A 817 -13.91 8.53 53.78
C ARG A 817 -14.12 7.83 55.11
N GLU A 818 -14.56 6.59 55.05
CA GLU A 818 -14.82 5.76 56.22
C GLU A 818 -14.21 4.38 55.97
N PHE A 819 -13.61 3.83 57.02
CA PHE A 819 -13.06 2.49 56.99
C PHE A 819 -13.25 1.86 58.36
N TYR A 820 -13.97 0.74 58.38
CA TYR A 820 -14.22 -0.03 59.58
C TYR A 820 -13.79 -1.47 59.36
N MET A 821 -12.87 -1.93 60.21
CA MET A 821 -12.25 -3.26 60.09
C MET A 821 -12.19 -3.95 61.44
N SER A 822 -13.07 -4.94 61.64
CA SER A 822 -13.14 -5.75 62.87
C SER A 822 -12.41 -7.10 62.76
N CYS A 823 -11.78 -7.39 61.63
CA CYS A 823 -11.26 -8.72 61.28
C CYS A 823 -9.83 -8.95 61.79
N LYS A 824 -9.62 -9.09 63.10
CA LYS A 824 -8.29 -9.31 63.71
C LYS A 824 -8.20 -10.63 64.48
N GLY A 825 -7.01 -11.25 64.47
CA GLY A 825 -6.70 -12.45 65.26
C GLY A 825 -7.62 -13.61 64.93
N ASN A 826 -8.16 -14.27 65.96
CA ASN A 826 -9.00 -15.47 65.84
C ASN A 826 -10.29 -15.26 65.02
N ILE A 827 -10.70 -14.00 64.77
CA ILE A 827 -11.90 -13.63 63.98
C ILE A 827 -11.72 -13.92 62.48
N GLN A 828 -10.51 -14.24 62.00
CA GLN A 828 -10.26 -14.53 60.58
C GLN A 828 -10.51 -16.00 60.18
N HIS A 829 -10.83 -16.88 61.12
CA HIS A 829 -11.07 -18.30 60.87
C HIS A 829 -12.55 -18.66 60.99
N GLU A 830 -13.00 -19.63 60.20
CA GLU A 830 -14.36 -20.17 60.31
C GLU A 830 -14.55 -20.90 61.65
N PRO A 831 -15.73 -20.81 62.30
CA PRO A 831 -16.96 -20.17 61.82
C PRO A 831 -17.11 -18.67 62.17
N ASP A 832 -16.20 -18.11 62.98
CA ASP A 832 -16.35 -16.77 63.56
C ASP A 832 -16.18 -15.64 62.53
N CYS A 833 -15.39 -15.89 61.48
CA CYS A 833 -15.15 -14.92 60.40
C CYS A 833 -16.41 -14.58 59.60
N ALA A 834 -17.33 -15.54 59.43
CA ALA A 834 -18.56 -15.35 58.67
C ALA A 834 -19.57 -14.46 59.41
N ARG A 835 -19.42 -14.32 60.73
CA ARG A 835 -20.31 -13.53 61.60
C ARG A 835 -19.89 -12.07 61.75
N HIS A 836 -18.71 -11.71 61.28
CA HIS A 836 -18.16 -10.36 61.40
C HIS A 836 -17.97 -9.75 60.01
N THR A 837 -18.35 -8.49 59.87
CA THR A 837 -18.25 -7.74 58.61
C THR A 837 -17.36 -6.53 58.76
N TRP A 838 -16.62 -6.24 57.71
CA TRP A 838 -15.87 -5.00 57.56
C TRP A 838 -16.42 -4.23 56.36
N HIS A 839 -16.30 -2.91 56.39
CA HIS A 839 -16.79 -2.06 55.32
C HIS A 839 -15.93 -0.82 55.13
N MET A 840 -16.05 -0.24 53.94
CA MET A 840 -15.39 1.00 53.59
C MET A 840 -16.30 1.87 52.72
N LEU A 841 -16.15 3.19 52.89
CA LEU A 841 -16.75 4.21 52.07
C LEU A 841 -15.64 5.03 51.45
N PHE A 842 -15.63 5.16 50.13
CA PHE A 842 -14.68 5.99 49.41
C PHE A 842 -15.36 6.77 48.29
N LEU A 843 -14.71 7.85 47.88
CA LEU A 843 -15.10 8.65 46.74
C LEU A 843 -14.06 8.43 45.65
N ALA A 844 -14.49 8.08 44.44
CA ALA A 844 -13.66 8.02 43.25
C ALA A 844 -14.02 9.19 42.34
N THR A 845 -13.02 9.88 41.81
CA THR A 845 -13.21 11.11 41.02
C THR A 845 -12.25 11.18 39.85
N ASP A 846 -12.77 11.66 38.73
CA ASP A 846 -11.98 12.01 37.55
C ASP A 846 -12.37 13.41 37.07
N ASP A 847 -11.46 14.11 36.40
CA ASP A 847 -11.70 15.48 35.93
C ASP A 847 -12.32 15.52 34.53
N GLN A 848 -12.04 14.52 33.69
CA GLN A 848 -12.37 14.52 32.26
C GLN A 848 -13.48 13.53 31.91
N SER A 849 -13.52 12.37 32.57
CA SER A 849 -14.22 11.17 32.11
C SER A 849 -15.08 10.51 33.19
N ALA A 850 -16.03 9.66 32.80
CA ALA A 850 -16.84 8.91 33.76
C ALA A 850 -16.00 7.84 34.49
N VAL A 851 -16.29 7.61 35.77
CA VAL A 851 -15.53 6.68 36.60
C VAL A 851 -16.25 5.35 36.76
N THR A 852 -15.54 4.26 36.51
CA THR A 852 -15.95 2.88 36.80
C THR A 852 -15.14 2.32 37.94
N VAL A 853 -15.80 1.64 38.90
CA VAL A 853 -15.15 1.01 40.04
C VAL A 853 -15.46 -0.48 40.06
N ARG A 854 -14.42 -1.31 40.19
CA ARG A 854 -14.51 -2.77 40.33
C ARG A 854 -13.74 -3.22 41.56
N ILE A 855 -14.16 -4.34 42.15
CA ILE A 855 -13.45 -4.99 43.25
C ILE A 855 -13.32 -6.47 42.92
N ASN A 856 -12.09 -7.00 42.99
CA ASN A 856 -11.78 -8.39 42.62
C ASN A 856 -12.24 -9.40 43.70
N THR A 857 -12.28 -8.98 44.95
CA THR A 857 -12.73 -9.80 46.09
C THR A 857 -14.20 -9.52 46.38
N ASN A 858 -15.06 -10.53 46.30
CA ASN A 858 -16.51 -10.37 46.56
C ASN A 858 -17.16 -9.15 45.85
N PRO A 859 -17.25 -9.14 44.51
CA PRO A 859 -17.80 -8.01 43.75
C PRO A 859 -19.22 -7.60 44.19
N SER A 860 -20.01 -8.57 44.71
CA SER A 860 -21.38 -8.33 45.18
C SER A 860 -21.46 -7.40 46.40
N GLY A 861 -20.36 -7.23 47.13
CA GLY A 861 -20.27 -6.33 48.26
C GLY A 861 -20.12 -4.85 47.89
N LEU A 862 -19.91 -4.53 46.60
CA LEU A 862 -19.70 -3.17 46.11
C LEU A 862 -21.01 -2.52 45.65
N SER A 863 -21.28 -1.32 46.13
CA SER A 863 -22.35 -0.45 45.64
C SER A 863 -21.80 0.94 45.38
N CYS A 864 -21.95 1.43 44.16
CA CYS A 864 -21.45 2.73 43.72
C CYS A 864 -22.58 3.58 43.16
N THR A 865 -22.64 4.85 43.55
CA THR A 865 -23.67 5.80 43.11
C THR A 865 -23.01 7.11 42.66
N PRO A 866 -23.38 7.66 41.48
CA PRO A 866 -22.95 9.00 41.07
C PRO A 866 -23.36 10.05 42.09
N ARG A 867 -22.43 10.95 42.44
CA ARG A 867 -22.71 12.04 43.36
C ARG A 867 -23.39 13.15 42.58
N GLU A 868 -24.57 13.58 43.04
CA GLU A 868 -25.33 14.69 42.40
C GLU A 868 -25.63 14.42 40.91
N GLY A 869 -25.65 13.15 40.49
CA GLY A 869 -25.83 12.75 39.10
C GLY A 869 -24.57 12.83 38.23
N ASP A 870 -23.46 13.30 38.77
CA ASP A 870 -22.17 13.42 38.06
C ASP A 870 -21.45 12.07 38.02
N LYS A 871 -21.37 11.46 36.83
CA LYS A 871 -20.69 10.18 36.60
C LYS A 871 -19.17 10.26 36.75
N LYS A 872 -18.60 11.46 36.75
CA LYS A 872 -17.17 11.68 37.03
C LYS A 872 -16.85 11.57 38.52
N LYS A 873 -17.86 11.59 39.40
CA LYS A 873 -17.70 11.56 40.86
C LYS A 873 -18.58 10.49 41.46
N VAL A 874 -18.00 9.34 41.77
CA VAL A 874 -18.74 8.17 42.22
C VAL A 874 -18.46 7.91 43.69
N ARG A 875 -19.51 7.87 44.52
CA ARG A 875 -19.44 7.41 45.91
C ARG A 875 -19.63 5.92 45.94
N CYS A 876 -18.68 5.19 46.49
CA CYS A 876 -18.70 3.74 46.59
C CYS A 876 -18.68 3.28 48.04
N GLN A 877 -19.58 2.38 48.37
CA GLN A 877 -19.63 1.63 49.62
C GLN A 877 -19.31 0.17 49.32
N TYR A 878 -18.38 -0.40 50.07
CA TYR A 878 -18.04 -1.81 49.97
C TYR A 878 -18.15 -2.49 51.33
N SER A 879 -18.70 -3.69 51.37
CA SER A 879 -18.83 -4.50 52.58
C SER A 879 -18.48 -5.96 52.29
N SER A 880 -17.69 -6.59 53.16
CA SER A 880 -17.41 -8.02 53.10
C SER A 880 -17.32 -8.64 54.49
N ASN A 881 -17.29 -9.97 54.57
CA ASN A 881 -17.08 -10.69 55.83
C ASN A 881 -15.59 -10.86 56.15
N CYS A 882 -15.29 -11.20 57.40
CA CYS A 882 -13.92 -11.40 57.85
C CYS A 882 -13.24 -12.66 57.32
N CYS A 883 -13.95 -13.53 56.61
CA CYS A 883 -13.33 -14.66 55.89
C CYS A 883 -12.63 -14.17 54.61
N THR A 884 -12.92 -12.94 54.17
CA THR A 884 -12.24 -12.23 53.08
C THR A 884 -11.71 -10.88 53.59
N PRO A 885 -10.65 -10.86 54.44
CA PRO A 885 -10.10 -9.64 55.05
C PRO A 885 -9.19 -8.86 54.09
N PHE A 886 -9.33 -9.10 52.79
CA PHE A 886 -8.57 -8.50 51.71
C PHE A 886 -9.54 -7.96 50.67
N ALA A 887 -9.27 -6.76 50.17
CA ALA A 887 -9.84 -6.28 48.93
C ALA A 887 -8.85 -5.49 48.09
N GLU A 888 -8.93 -5.70 46.79
CA GLU A 888 -8.26 -4.87 45.78
C GLU A 888 -9.33 -4.12 44.99
N VAL A 889 -9.25 -2.80 45.03
CA VAL A 889 -10.15 -1.90 44.32
C VAL A 889 -9.46 -1.40 43.07
N LEU A 890 -10.18 -1.49 41.95
CA LEU A 890 -9.80 -1.00 40.65
C LEU A 890 -10.71 0.16 40.28
N ILE A 891 -10.13 1.29 39.90
CA ILE A 891 -10.88 2.47 39.47
C ILE A 891 -10.36 2.86 38.10
N SER A 892 -11.24 2.93 37.11
CA SER A 892 -10.87 3.22 35.72
C SER A 892 -11.77 4.30 35.10
N ASP A 893 -11.22 5.06 34.18
CA ASP A 893 -11.97 6.02 33.34
C ASP A 893 -12.45 5.39 32.01
N GLU A 894 -12.97 6.22 31.10
CA GLU A 894 -13.40 5.81 29.75
C GLU A 894 -12.24 5.61 28.76
N SER A 895 -11.03 6.10 29.09
CA SER A 895 -9.79 5.91 28.34
C SER A 895 -9.04 4.64 28.76
N GLY A 896 -9.47 3.99 29.85
CA GLY A 896 -8.84 2.82 30.45
C GLY A 896 -7.72 3.16 31.43
N ASN A 897 -7.43 4.45 31.69
CA ASN A 897 -6.46 4.81 32.73
C ASN A 897 -7.04 4.41 34.07
N THR A 898 -6.16 3.90 34.92
CA THR A 898 -6.58 3.14 36.08
C THR A 898 -5.75 3.48 37.29
N SER A 899 -6.39 3.59 38.45
CA SER A 899 -5.74 3.56 39.75
C SER A 899 -6.19 2.33 40.54
N THR A 900 -5.32 1.87 41.43
CA THR A 900 -5.62 0.75 42.31
C THR A 900 -5.27 1.09 43.76
N PHE A 901 -6.01 0.48 44.69
CA PHE A 901 -5.60 0.42 46.08
C PHE A 901 -6.03 -0.88 46.72
N THR A 902 -5.25 -1.31 47.70
CA THR A 902 -5.49 -2.56 48.43
C THR A 902 -5.80 -2.27 49.89
N MET A 903 -6.70 -3.07 50.44
CA MET A 903 -6.97 -3.18 51.87
C MET A 903 -6.62 -4.61 52.25
N ASP A 904 -5.56 -4.82 53.02
CA ASP A 904 -5.12 -6.16 53.45
C ASP A 904 -4.89 -6.19 54.96
N GLN A 905 -5.57 -7.10 55.65
CA GLN A 905 -5.42 -7.33 57.09
C GLN A 905 -5.07 -8.78 57.41
N ARG A 906 -4.61 -9.56 56.43
CA ARG A 906 -4.17 -10.94 56.63
C ARG A 906 -2.92 -11.05 57.52
N ASN A 907 -2.16 -9.97 57.69
CA ASN A 907 -0.98 -9.92 58.55
C ASN A 907 -1.12 -8.82 59.63
N PRO A 908 -0.93 -9.13 60.93
CA PRO A 908 -0.59 -8.12 61.92
C PRO A 908 0.75 -7.48 61.53
N ALA A 909 0.91 -6.17 61.76
CA ALA A 909 2.19 -5.49 61.55
C ALA A 909 3.35 -6.27 62.21
N PRO A 910 4.57 -6.31 61.63
CA PRO A 910 5.73 -6.78 62.36
C PRO A 910 5.82 -6.00 63.67
N ALA A 911 6.06 -6.71 64.78
CA ALA A 911 6.32 -6.03 66.04
C ALA A 911 7.45 -5.00 65.84
N PRO A 912 7.34 -3.78 66.40
CA PRO A 912 8.46 -2.85 66.39
C PRO A 912 9.69 -3.52 67.01
N ALA A 913 10.84 -3.28 66.38
CA ALA A 913 12.13 -3.97 66.54
C ALA A 913 12.49 -4.45 67.96
#